data_AF-A0A7X6L2Z1-F1
#
_entry.id   AF-A0A7X6L2Z1-F1
#
_cell.length_a   1.000
_cell.length_b   1.000
_cell.length_c   1.000
_cell.angle_alpha   90.00
_cell.angle_beta   90.00
_cell.angle_gamma   90.00
#
_symmetry.space_group_name_H-M   'P 1'
#
loop_
_entity.id
_entity.type
_entity.pdbx_description
1 polymer ?
#
loop_
_entity_poly.entity_id
_entity_poly.type
_entity_poly.pdbx_seq_one_letter_code
_entity_poly.pdbx_strand_id
1 'polypeptide(L)'
;MSSPIKVVVLGAGIGGLTTAAALRQAGFGVELYEAGPELRAQGFGLSVQANGINALRTLGLGLDEQLLERGGRVETFRFCNPDGSPIRVLPVHRLDAQLGAPAVALHRTDLHDVLLREIGDTPTFVGAQATRFVDDGEHVRVEFADGRVAEGDLLVGADGMHSVVRAQLHGRAEPRPGNFVCWLACIPFEHPNVARGLSAHFWGTGMRFGIHDIGHGRVYWWGTKTLPADEAANWQGGKEELLRLYADWAPEVRACIEQTDEAAILAVPAQDRPPLAQWGRGRVTLLGDAAHPMLPSLGQGANAAIEDAVVLAAVLRNSLDPVAGLRRYEKLRADRTAMFVNGSASLAKIEQTTDPRLVRVRDTYFRHAPTEFFLRELGKPMSFPAPDGPTARLPRPLSPVERWHWIADQLAPLHILSRVRIRGHVEVEQIRAGLDEVQRRHPLLRVAVAAEPDGTAPRFVPVQAPIPLRVIESEDSTNWLAEADEVELREPFDWRTGPLARAVLIKETDGTNELIVTLHYAIADGESALSVAKQVLQVAAGEAADFSPAPVRPGPEELFPPRFQGAGGALRTAGSFLRDQKSQLRKPHRLEPTTLAPPAQRRSRVVHRSLDADRLDALTAGCDRHGVGLQAALSAALLIAAAREAGTEKATWYTVGSSVNFRDHLDGAAGDTEVGTYQGMIATPAKYAPWASLWEIAAEIEREYGARMDRRDHLSALNLLKVAAPKSVSASASTVKLMDTRGPGHLCMTYLGDYPFPDKIGSWQLEGAQFVSGMSVSGFIMATANATHNELSLNIGYVEPAVSRDRADRLADESVRALLSAC
;
A
#
# COMPACT_ATOMS: atom_id res chain seq x y z
N MET A 1 -6.12 15.32 -27.22
CA MET A 1 -5.88 15.46 -25.78
C MET A 1 -7.25 15.59 -25.12
N SER A 2 -7.70 14.62 -24.33
CA SER A 2 -8.94 14.78 -23.56
C SER A 2 -8.74 15.86 -22.51
N SER A 3 -9.77 16.68 -22.25
CA SER A 3 -9.72 17.66 -21.15
C SER A 3 -9.46 16.93 -19.81
N PRO A 4 -8.66 17.50 -18.91
CA PRO A 4 -8.43 16.92 -17.60
C PRO A 4 -9.74 16.83 -16.81
N ILE A 5 -9.90 15.76 -16.01
CA ILE A 5 -11.05 15.57 -15.13
C ILE A 5 -11.15 16.77 -14.19
N LYS A 6 -12.32 17.39 -14.15
CA LYS A 6 -12.61 18.57 -13.36
C LYS A 6 -13.22 18.20 -12.00
N VAL A 7 -12.59 18.63 -10.93
CA VAL A 7 -13.03 18.41 -9.54
C VAL A 7 -13.48 19.73 -8.92
N VAL A 8 -14.73 19.79 -8.50
CA VAL A 8 -15.27 20.90 -7.71
C VAL A 8 -15.03 20.62 -6.23
N VAL A 9 -14.34 21.52 -5.53
CA VAL A 9 -14.05 21.42 -4.10
C VAL A 9 -14.79 22.53 -3.36
N LEU A 10 -15.64 22.17 -2.41
CA LEU A 10 -16.38 23.12 -1.59
C LEU A 10 -15.67 23.32 -0.24
N GLY A 11 -15.25 24.53 0.06
CA GLY A 11 -14.56 24.96 1.27
C GLY A 11 -13.06 25.17 1.06
N ALA A 12 -12.55 26.36 1.38
CA ALA A 12 -11.12 26.73 1.30
C ALA A 12 -10.43 26.72 2.68
N GLY A 13 -10.85 25.79 3.55
CA GLY A 13 -10.12 25.44 4.76
C GLY A 13 -8.87 24.61 4.47
N ILE A 14 -8.18 24.14 5.53
CA ILE A 14 -6.97 23.29 5.40
C ILE A 14 -7.24 22.10 4.47
N GLY A 15 -8.32 21.34 4.73
CA GLY A 15 -8.65 20.16 3.93
C GLY A 15 -8.87 20.48 2.44
N GLY A 16 -9.66 21.51 2.14
CA GLY A 16 -9.95 21.90 0.75
C GLY A 16 -8.74 22.45 0.01
N LEU A 17 -7.92 23.28 0.66
CA LEU A 17 -6.69 23.79 0.05
C LEU A 17 -5.65 22.68 -0.17
N THR A 18 -5.46 21.78 0.80
CA THR A 18 -4.58 20.61 0.61
C THR A 18 -5.11 19.72 -0.50
N THR A 19 -6.44 19.55 -0.61
CA THR A 19 -7.08 18.79 -1.70
C THR A 19 -6.80 19.42 -3.06
N ALA A 20 -6.96 20.74 -3.17
CA ALA A 20 -6.67 21.45 -4.40
C ALA A 20 -5.21 21.32 -4.82
N ALA A 21 -4.26 21.47 -3.88
CA ALA A 21 -2.84 21.30 -4.14
C ALA A 21 -2.52 19.86 -4.60
N ALA A 22 -3.02 18.86 -3.87
CA ALA A 22 -2.76 17.45 -4.17
C ALA A 22 -3.38 17.00 -5.50
N LEU A 23 -4.62 17.40 -5.81
CA LEU A 23 -5.29 17.05 -7.06
C LEU A 23 -4.67 17.74 -8.27
N ARG A 24 -4.31 19.02 -8.14
CA ARG A 24 -3.57 19.75 -9.18
C ARG A 24 -2.25 19.05 -9.51
N GLN A 25 -1.52 18.65 -8.46
CA GLN A 25 -0.29 17.90 -8.65
C GLN A 25 -0.51 16.54 -9.34
N ALA A 26 -1.64 15.90 -9.06
CA ALA A 26 -2.06 14.66 -9.72
C ALA A 26 -2.67 14.88 -11.13
N GLY A 27 -2.61 16.09 -11.69
CA GLY A 27 -3.03 16.37 -13.08
C GLY A 27 -4.52 16.67 -13.27
N PHE A 28 -5.29 16.85 -12.19
CA PHE A 28 -6.71 17.18 -12.27
C PHE A 28 -6.95 18.68 -12.43
N GLY A 29 -8.02 19.06 -13.15
CA GLY A 29 -8.54 20.42 -13.13
C GLY A 29 -9.32 20.64 -11.82
N VAL A 30 -9.05 21.73 -11.10
CA VAL A 30 -9.69 21.98 -9.80
C VAL A 30 -10.36 23.35 -9.79
N GLU A 31 -11.58 23.43 -9.25
CA GLU A 31 -12.22 24.70 -8.88
C GLU A 31 -12.57 24.67 -7.39
N LEU A 32 -12.18 25.72 -6.68
CA LEU A 32 -12.39 25.84 -5.23
C LEU A 32 -13.45 26.91 -4.94
N TYR A 33 -14.44 26.59 -4.12
CA TYR A 33 -15.52 27.51 -3.75
C TYR A 33 -15.56 27.70 -2.24
N GLU A 34 -15.41 28.94 -1.78
CA GLU A 34 -15.44 29.33 -0.36
C GLU A 34 -16.67 30.18 -0.05
N ALA A 35 -17.40 29.83 1.01
CA ALA A 35 -18.59 30.55 1.43
C ALA A 35 -18.27 31.94 2.00
N GLY A 36 -17.15 32.09 2.70
CA GLY A 36 -16.69 33.36 3.23
C GLY A 36 -16.35 34.37 2.12
N PRO A 37 -16.42 35.69 2.42
CA PRO A 37 -16.12 36.73 1.44
C PRO A 37 -14.63 36.83 1.08
N GLU A 38 -13.76 36.22 1.87
CA GLU A 38 -12.30 36.27 1.73
C GLU A 38 -11.68 34.92 2.15
N LEU A 39 -10.54 34.57 1.55
CA LEU A 39 -9.75 33.39 1.91
C LEU A 39 -8.94 33.68 3.19
N ARG A 40 -9.53 33.42 4.35
CA ARG A 40 -8.89 33.65 5.65
C ARG A 40 -9.01 32.46 6.59
N ALA A 41 -7.92 32.14 7.28
CA ALA A 41 -7.96 31.24 8.43
C ALA A 41 -8.44 31.97 9.69
N GLN A 42 -9.12 31.25 10.59
CA GLN A 42 -9.35 31.73 11.95
C GLN A 42 -8.03 31.71 12.77
N GLY A 43 -7.78 32.78 13.53
CA GLY A 43 -6.47 33.15 14.07
C GLY A 43 -5.99 32.43 15.33
N PHE A 44 -6.10 31.10 15.40
CA PHE A 44 -5.54 30.31 16.50
C PHE A 44 -4.49 29.31 16.00
N GLY A 45 -3.74 28.69 16.92
CA GLY A 45 -2.65 27.77 16.59
C GLY A 45 -3.12 26.33 16.42
N LEU A 46 -2.30 25.53 15.77
CA LEU A 46 -2.49 24.09 15.65
C LEU A 46 -1.14 23.37 15.62
N SER A 47 -1.18 22.05 15.75
CA SER A 47 -0.02 21.19 15.54
C SER A 47 -0.25 20.27 14.35
N VAL A 48 0.63 20.40 13.35
CA VAL A 48 0.77 19.40 12.29
C VAL A 48 1.72 18.32 12.83
N GLN A 49 1.15 17.18 13.16
CA GLN A 49 1.86 16.06 13.77
C GLN A 49 2.59 15.25 12.68
N ALA A 50 3.41 14.27 13.09
CA ALA A 50 4.25 13.50 12.17
C ALA A 50 3.48 12.86 11.01
N ASN A 51 2.24 12.42 11.24
CA ASN A 51 1.39 11.88 10.18
C ASN A 51 0.99 12.93 9.14
N GLY A 52 0.61 14.14 9.57
CA GLY A 52 0.30 15.24 8.64
C GLY A 52 1.54 15.66 7.85
N ILE A 53 2.71 15.77 8.50
CA ILE A 53 3.98 16.09 7.83
C ILE A 53 4.35 14.99 6.81
N ASN A 54 4.27 13.72 7.20
CA ASN A 54 4.56 12.61 6.29
C ASN A 54 3.57 12.55 5.13
N ALA A 55 2.30 12.85 5.34
CA ALA A 55 1.32 12.94 4.26
C ALA A 55 1.71 14.05 3.27
N LEU A 56 2.01 15.27 3.74
CA LEU A 56 2.47 16.36 2.88
C LEU A 56 3.75 16.01 2.12
N ARG A 57 4.69 15.29 2.73
CA ARG A 57 5.92 14.83 2.06
C ARG A 57 5.67 13.93 0.86
N THR A 58 4.60 13.13 0.89
CA THR A 58 4.28 12.26 -0.27
C THR A 58 3.88 13.06 -1.51
N LEU A 59 3.44 14.31 -1.34
CA LEU A 59 3.24 15.23 -2.44
C LEU A 59 4.59 15.64 -3.05
N GLY A 60 5.66 15.80 -2.27
CA GLY A 60 6.97 16.20 -2.83
C GLY A 60 6.99 17.66 -3.32
N LEU A 61 6.10 18.50 -2.76
CA LEU A 61 5.99 19.95 -3.03
C LEU A 61 6.83 20.80 -2.04
N GLY A 62 7.59 20.16 -1.15
CA GLY A 62 8.40 20.86 -0.13
C GLY A 62 7.56 21.58 0.96
N LEU A 63 6.27 21.26 1.08
CA LEU A 63 5.39 21.90 2.06
C LEU A 63 5.86 21.66 3.50
N ASP A 64 6.39 20.48 3.81
CA ASP A 64 6.90 20.19 5.14
C ASP A 64 8.07 21.09 5.55
N GLU A 65 8.97 21.41 4.62
CA GLU A 65 10.08 22.34 4.84
C GLU A 65 9.56 23.76 5.08
N GLN A 66 8.62 24.23 4.27
CA GLN A 66 7.99 25.54 4.45
C GLN A 66 7.27 25.67 5.81
N LEU A 67 6.63 24.59 6.29
CA LEU A 67 6.00 24.58 7.61
C LEU A 67 7.05 24.63 8.73
N LEU A 68 8.18 23.94 8.58
CA LEU A 68 9.28 23.97 9.55
C LEU A 68 9.94 25.36 9.66
N GLU A 69 9.96 26.13 8.58
CA GLU A 69 10.48 27.51 8.57
C GLU A 69 9.54 28.51 9.27
N ARG A 70 8.23 28.27 9.17
CA ARG A 70 7.19 29.16 9.69
C ARG A 70 6.74 28.82 11.11
N GLY A 71 6.82 27.55 11.49
CA GLY A 71 6.38 27.05 12.79
C GLY A 71 7.51 26.80 13.79
N GLY A 72 7.10 26.43 15.01
CA GLY A 72 7.97 25.88 16.04
C GLY A 72 8.03 24.36 15.93
N ARG A 73 9.22 23.81 15.70
CA ARG A 73 9.46 22.37 15.86
C ARG A 73 9.25 22.01 17.34
N VAL A 74 8.44 21.01 17.61
CA VAL A 74 8.29 20.49 18.98
C VAL A 74 9.56 19.71 19.35
N GLU A 75 10.28 20.17 20.36
CA GLU A 75 11.49 19.53 20.88
C GLU A 75 11.24 18.85 22.23
N THR A 76 10.32 19.39 23.02
CA THR A 76 9.97 18.88 24.34
C THR A 76 8.46 18.82 24.51
N PHE A 77 7.92 17.66 24.87
CA PHE A 77 6.51 17.51 25.23
C PHE A 77 6.39 17.10 26.71
N ARG A 78 5.63 17.87 27.50
CA ARG A 78 5.40 17.60 28.93
C ARG A 78 3.91 17.50 29.26
N PHE A 79 3.57 16.52 30.11
CA PHE A 79 2.34 16.52 30.88
C PHE A 79 2.67 17.01 32.30
N CYS A 80 1.92 17.98 32.80
CA CYS A 80 2.15 18.65 34.07
C CYS A 80 0.88 18.63 34.93
N ASN A 81 1.07 18.65 36.25
CA ASN A 81 0.00 18.98 37.19
C ASN A 81 -0.32 20.50 37.09
N PRO A 82 -1.43 20.99 37.69
CA PRO A 82 -1.79 22.40 37.62
C PRO A 82 -0.72 23.34 38.16
N ASP A 83 0.07 22.91 39.16
CA ASP A 83 1.17 23.66 39.76
C ASP A 83 2.45 23.72 38.89
N GLY A 84 2.45 23.04 37.74
CA GLY A 84 3.59 22.97 36.81
C GLY A 84 4.56 21.82 37.08
N SER A 85 4.38 21.04 38.16
CA SER A 85 5.21 19.86 38.41
C SER A 85 4.96 18.77 37.35
N PRO A 86 6.00 18.09 36.84
CA PRO A 86 5.85 17.15 35.73
C PRO A 86 5.14 15.87 36.17
N ILE A 87 4.12 15.48 35.41
CA ILE A 87 3.55 14.12 35.42
C ILE A 87 4.43 13.20 34.57
N ARG A 88 4.79 13.64 33.36
CA ARG A 88 5.67 12.92 32.42
C ARG A 88 6.29 13.87 31.40
N VAL A 89 7.55 13.62 31.04
CA VAL A 89 8.23 14.25 29.90
C VAL A 89 8.44 13.20 28.81
N LEU A 90 8.05 13.50 27.57
CA LEU A 90 8.19 12.56 26.47
C LEU A 90 9.56 12.67 25.79
N PRO A 91 10.19 11.54 25.40
CA PRO A 91 11.41 11.55 24.61
C PRO A 91 11.09 11.82 23.12
N VAL A 92 10.77 13.08 22.78
CA VAL A 92 10.31 13.49 21.44
C VAL A 92 11.24 13.01 20.33
N HIS A 93 12.56 13.10 20.51
CA HIS A 93 13.54 12.62 19.52
C HIS A 93 13.39 11.12 19.16
N ARG A 94 12.99 10.25 20.10
CA ARG A 94 12.75 8.82 19.81
C ARG A 94 11.46 8.63 19.02
N LEU A 95 10.45 9.44 19.33
CA LEU A 95 9.18 9.43 18.63
C LEU A 95 9.33 9.94 17.18
N ASP A 96 10.06 11.04 16.99
CA ASP A 96 10.42 11.57 15.67
C ASP A 96 11.15 10.52 14.83
N ALA A 97 12.15 9.84 15.42
CA ALA A 97 12.92 8.80 14.74
C ALA A 97 12.04 7.60 14.34
N GLN A 98 11.08 7.21 15.20
CA GLN A 98 10.15 6.13 14.93
C GLN A 98 9.11 6.50 13.85
N LEU A 99 8.64 7.74 13.84
CA LEU A 99 7.58 8.21 12.95
C LEU A 99 8.11 8.82 11.65
N GLY A 100 9.42 9.09 11.56
CA GLY A 100 10.07 9.64 10.38
C GLY A 100 9.90 11.15 10.17
N ALA A 101 9.15 11.85 11.03
CA ALA A 101 8.91 13.28 10.96
C ALA A 101 8.74 13.92 12.34
N PRO A 102 9.16 15.18 12.53
CA PRO A 102 8.83 15.94 13.73
C PRO A 102 7.39 16.47 13.68
N ALA A 103 6.83 16.80 14.85
CA ALA A 103 5.65 17.64 14.93
C ALA A 103 6.02 19.13 14.82
N VAL A 104 5.18 19.90 14.13
CA VAL A 104 5.34 21.34 13.94
C VAL A 104 4.11 22.04 14.50
N ALA A 105 4.30 22.93 15.46
CA ALA A 105 3.25 23.80 15.98
C ALA A 105 3.35 25.17 15.28
N LEU A 106 2.24 25.71 14.80
CA LEU A 106 2.23 26.94 14.02
C LEU A 106 0.89 27.65 14.11
N HIS A 107 0.88 28.92 13.69
CA HIS A 107 -0.36 29.66 13.51
C HIS A 107 -1.15 29.05 12.35
N ARG A 108 -2.48 28.90 12.49
CA ARG A 108 -3.31 28.32 11.43
C ARG A 108 -3.24 29.13 10.13
N THR A 109 -3.08 30.45 10.21
CA THR A 109 -2.84 31.32 9.04
C THR A 109 -1.53 30.98 8.34
N ASP A 110 -0.46 30.63 9.06
CA ASP A 110 0.82 30.30 8.42
C ASP A 110 0.70 29.02 7.56
N LEU A 111 -0.03 28.01 8.03
CA LEU A 111 -0.37 26.81 7.25
C LEU A 111 -1.25 27.16 6.04
N HIS A 112 -2.28 27.97 6.28
CA HIS A 112 -3.21 28.39 5.23
C HIS A 112 -2.50 29.14 4.11
N ASP A 113 -1.61 30.07 4.44
CA ASP A 113 -0.78 30.83 3.49
C ASP A 113 0.14 29.94 2.67
N VAL A 114 0.77 28.93 3.29
CA VAL A 114 1.61 27.96 2.58
C VAL A 114 0.78 27.20 1.55
N LEU A 115 -0.40 26.73 1.94
CA LEU A 115 -1.30 26.01 1.03
C LEU A 115 -1.88 26.92 -0.06
N LEU A 116 -2.21 28.17 0.26
CA LEU A 116 -2.69 29.16 -0.71
C LEU A 116 -1.63 29.46 -1.79
N ARG A 117 -0.37 29.57 -1.41
CA ARG A 117 0.73 29.75 -2.36
C ARG A 117 0.90 28.54 -3.27
N GLU A 118 0.75 27.34 -2.71
CA GLU A 118 0.89 26.10 -3.46
C GLU A 118 -0.20 25.91 -4.51
N ILE A 119 -1.45 26.28 -4.20
CA ILE A 119 -2.54 26.17 -5.19
C ILE A 119 -2.41 27.19 -6.34
N GLY A 120 -1.60 28.24 -6.18
CA GLY A 120 -1.26 29.19 -7.24
C GLY A 120 -2.49 29.82 -7.92
N ASP A 121 -2.60 29.62 -9.23
CA ASP A 121 -3.66 30.13 -10.11
C ASP A 121 -4.92 29.25 -10.18
N THR A 122 -5.07 28.28 -9.26
CA THR A 122 -6.27 27.45 -9.19
C THR A 122 -7.52 28.33 -9.08
N PRO A 123 -8.52 28.20 -9.98
CA PRO A 123 -9.74 28.99 -9.92
C PRO A 123 -10.41 28.89 -8.56
N THR A 124 -10.44 30.02 -7.84
CA THR A 124 -10.95 30.09 -6.47
C THR A 124 -12.01 31.18 -6.36
N PHE A 125 -13.17 30.83 -5.85
CA PHE A 125 -14.36 31.66 -5.83
C PHE A 125 -14.84 31.88 -4.40
N VAL A 126 -14.76 33.11 -3.92
CA VAL A 126 -15.26 33.51 -2.59
C VAL A 126 -16.74 33.94 -2.63
N GLY A 127 -17.37 34.06 -1.46
CA GLY A 127 -18.79 34.38 -1.31
C GLY A 127 -19.72 33.29 -1.88
N ALA A 128 -19.18 32.10 -2.16
CA ALA A 128 -19.84 31.02 -2.88
C ALA A 128 -20.43 30.02 -1.90
N GLN A 129 -21.53 30.39 -1.25
CA GLN A 129 -22.23 29.49 -0.33
C GLN A 129 -23.03 28.45 -1.13
N ALA A 130 -22.54 27.21 -1.17
CA ALA A 130 -23.25 26.10 -1.80
C ALA A 130 -24.56 25.81 -1.05
N THR A 131 -25.62 25.52 -1.80
CA THR A 131 -26.96 25.25 -1.25
C THR A 131 -27.45 23.85 -1.61
N ARG A 132 -27.02 23.33 -2.76
CA ARG A 132 -27.48 22.06 -3.31
C ARG A 132 -26.47 21.50 -4.31
N PHE A 133 -26.42 20.18 -4.45
CA PHE A 133 -25.78 19.53 -5.60
C PHE A 133 -26.74 18.59 -6.34
N VAL A 134 -26.48 18.30 -7.61
CA VAL A 134 -27.20 17.31 -8.41
C VAL A 134 -26.16 16.46 -9.13
N ASP A 135 -26.22 15.13 -8.95
CA ASP A 135 -25.41 14.14 -9.67
C ASP A 135 -26.33 13.41 -10.65
N ASP A 136 -26.07 13.57 -11.95
CA ASP A 136 -26.86 12.95 -13.02
C ASP A 136 -26.26 11.64 -13.54
N GLY A 137 -25.12 11.20 -12.98
CA GLY A 137 -24.38 10.01 -13.40
C GLY A 137 -23.24 10.31 -14.37
N GLU A 138 -23.24 11.43 -15.07
CA GLU A 138 -22.17 11.88 -15.98
C GLU A 138 -21.40 13.08 -15.43
N HIS A 139 -22.10 14.03 -14.82
CA HIS A 139 -21.51 15.21 -14.19
C HIS A 139 -22.21 15.52 -12.86
N VAL A 140 -21.55 16.37 -12.06
CA VAL A 140 -22.11 16.93 -10.84
C VAL A 140 -22.21 18.44 -10.95
N ARG A 141 -23.40 18.95 -10.65
CA ARG A 141 -23.73 20.38 -10.62
C ARG A 141 -23.88 20.86 -9.19
N VAL A 142 -23.29 22.00 -8.85
CA VAL A 142 -23.45 22.67 -7.56
C VAL A 142 -24.14 24.01 -7.74
N GLU A 143 -25.18 24.26 -6.95
CA GLU A 143 -25.95 25.51 -6.93
C GLU A 143 -25.56 26.36 -5.72
N PHE A 144 -25.32 27.65 -5.93
CA PHE A 144 -24.89 28.59 -4.89
C PHE A 144 -25.99 29.61 -4.55
N ALA A 145 -25.93 30.16 -3.34
CA ALA A 145 -26.93 31.10 -2.82
C ALA A 145 -27.06 32.40 -3.63
N ASP A 146 -26.01 32.79 -4.35
CA ASP A 146 -25.97 33.97 -5.21
C ASP A 146 -26.38 33.69 -6.66
N GLY A 147 -26.88 32.48 -6.93
CA GLY A 147 -27.34 32.05 -8.26
C GLY A 147 -26.23 31.52 -9.16
N ARG A 148 -24.96 31.48 -8.71
CA ARG A 148 -23.92 30.77 -9.46
C ARG A 148 -24.24 29.29 -9.57
N VAL A 149 -23.70 28.68 -10.61
CA VAL A 149 -23.74 27.23 -10.85
C VAL A 149 -22.34 26.79 -11.27
N ALA A 150 -21.83 25.75 -10.62
CA ALA A 150 -20.60 25.08 -11.02
C ALA A 150 -20.92 23.68 -11.55
N GLU A 151 -20.20 23.24 -12.55
CA GLU A 151 -20.30 21.90 -13.11
C GLU A 151 -18.91 21.27 -13.15
N GLY A 152 -18.82 20.01 -12.75
CA GLY A 152 -17.58 19.23 -12.77
C GLY A 152 -17.86 17.74 -12.90
N ASP A 153 -16.80 16.95 -13.05
CA ASP A 153 -16.88 15.49 -13.15
C ASP A 153 -17.00 14.84 -11.76
N LEU A 154 -16.44 15.48 -10.74
CA LEU A 154 -16.44 15.07 -9.34
C LEU A 154 -16.70 16.24 -8.39
N LEU A 155 -17.26 15.95 -7.21
CA LEU A 155 -17.51 16.89 -6.13
C LEU A 155 -16.90 16.40 -4.82
N VAL A 156 -16.09 17.25 -4.19
CA VAL A 156 -15.53 17.04 -2.85
C VAL A 156 -16.15 18.05 -1.88
N GLY A 157 -16.96 17.55 -0.94
CA GLY A 157 -17.46 18.34 0.18
C GLY A 157 -16.40 18.46 1.28
N ALA A 158 -15.68 19.58 1.30
CA ALA A 158 -14.73 19.96 2.35
C ALA A 158 -15.24 21.17 3.16
N ASP A 159 -16.57 21.32 3.23
CA ASP A 159 -17.33 22.48 3.73
C ASP A 159 -17.61 22.43 5.25
N GLY A 160 -16.76 21.68 5.99
CA GLY A 160 -16.69 21.72 7.45
C GLY A 160 -17.83 21.02 8.20
N MET A 161 -17.90 21.25 9.52
CA MET A 161 -18.83 20.55 10.44
C MET A 161 -20.32 20.76 10.11
N HIS A 162 -20.64 21.86 9.43
CA HIS A 162 -22.00 22.24 8.98
C HIS A 162 -22.23 21.95 7.49
N SER A 163 -21.48 20.98 6.93
CA SER A 163 -21.50 20.62 5.52
C SER A 163 -22.90 20.43 4.92
N VAL A 164 -23.16 21.16 3.83
CA VAL A 164 -24.36 21.04 3.00
C VAL A 164 -24.33 19.76 2.19
N VAL A 165 -23.14 19.37 1.70
CA VAL A 165 -22.95 18.11 0.96
C VAL A 165 -23.29 16.92 1.85
N ARG A 166 -22.77 16.90 3.09
CA ARG A 166 -23.08 15.86 4.08
C ARG A 166 -24.58 15.83 4.38
N ALA A 167 -25.19 16.99 4.60
CA ALA A 167 -26.61 17.09 4.92
C ALA A 167 -27.50 16.55 3.80
N GLN A 168 -27.14 16.77 2.53
CA GLN A 168 -27.90 16.23 1.40
C GLN A 168 -27.71 14.71 1.22
N LEU A 169 -26.52 14.17 1.51
CA LEU A 169 -26.24 12.75 1.40
C LEU A 169 -26.86 11.92 2.54
N HIS A 170 -26.80 12.43 3.78
CA HIS A 170 -27.10 11.65 5.00
C HIS A 170 -28.21 12.23 5.86
N GLY A 171 -28.82 13.34 5.44
CA GLY A 171 -29.80 14.09 6.23
C GLY A 171 -29.16 15.09 7.21
N ARG A 172 -29.94 16.09 7.62
CA ARG A 172 -29.53 17.06 8.64
C ARG A 172 -29.60 16.43 10.03
N ALA A 173 -28.49 16.52 10.76
CA ALA A 173 -28.39 16.12 12.16
C ALA A 173 -27.54 17.13 12.91
N GLU A 174 -27.80 17.31 14.21
CA GLU A 174 -26.98 18.18 15.05
C GLU A 174 -25.65 17.49 15.46
N PRO A 175 -24.55 18.25 15.65
CA PRO A 175 -23.33 17.72 16.25
C PRO A 175 -23.57 17.20 17.67
N ARG A 176 -22.82 16.17 18.07
CA ARG A 176 -22.83 15.66 19.44
C ARG A 176 -22.01 16.60 20.34
N PRO A 177 -22.56 17.06 21.47
CA PRO A 177 -21.82 17.92 22.38
C PRO A 177 -20.73 17.14 23.14
N GLY A 178 -19.55 17.76 23.30
CA GLY A 178 -18.43 17.23 24.06
C GLY A 178 -18.53 17.45 25.57
N ASN A 179 -19.46 18.31 26.03
CA ASN A 179 -19.63 18.72 27.43
C ASN A 179 -18.41 19.44 28.03
N PHE A 180 -17.74 20.27 27.22
CA PHE A 180 -16.76 21.24 27.71
C PHE A 180 -16.65 22.41 26.73
N VAL A 181 -16.23 23.55 27.26
CA VAL A 181 -15.84 24.74 26.48
C VAL A 181 -14.32 24.74 26.30
N CYS A 182 -13.87 25.24 25.15
CA CYS A 182 -12.47 25.50 24.83
C CYS A 182 -12.23 27.00 24.69
N TRP A 183 -11.13 27.49 25.27
CA TRP A 183 -10.62 28.84 25.04
C TRP A 183 -9.31 28.75 24.29
N LEU A 184 -9.11 29.60 23.28
CA LEU A 184 -7.99 29.52 22.34
C LEU A 184 -7.42 30.92 22.11
N ALA A 185 -6.10 31.08 22.12
CA ALA A 185 -5.45 32.30 21.65
C ALA A 185 -4.00 32.08 21.22
N CYS A 186 -3.52 32.99 20.36
CA CYS A 186 -2.12 33.11 19.96
C CYS A 186 -1.59 34.48 20.39
N ILE A 187 -0.44 34.51 21.06
CA ILE A 187 0.16 35.76 21.54
C ILE A 187 1.68 35.75 21.36
N PRO A 188 2.33 36.90 21.12
CA PRO A 188 3.74 37.07 21.46
C PRO A 188 3.92 36.80 22.95
N PHE A 189 4.85 35.93 23.33
CA PHE A 189 5.00 35.53 24.73
C PHE A 189 6.40 35.04 25.01
N GLU A 190 7.01 35.62 26.05
CA GLU A 190 8.28 35.19 26.59
C GLU A 190 8.13 34.92 28.09
N HIS A 191 8.58 33.75 28.53
CA HIS A 191 8.54 33.37 29.93
C HIS A 191 9.66 32.37 30.24
N PRO A 192 10.33 32.44 31.41
CA PRO A 192 11.45 31.55 31.75
C PRO A 192 11.12 30.05 31.69
N ASN A 193 9.86 29.68 31.95
CA ASN A 193 9.40 28.28 31.90
C ASN A 193 8.94 27.83 30.50
N VAL A 194 8.89 28.75 29.52
CA VAL A 194 8.46 28.47 28.14
C VAL A 194 9.66 28.63 27.21
N ALA A 195 10.40 27.53 27.06
CA ALA A 195 11.53 27.45 26.13
C ALA A 195 11.05 27.25 24.68
N ARG A 196 11.92 27.56 23.72
CA ARG A 196 11.72 27.23 22.30
C ARG A 196 11.47 25.73 22.14
N GLY A 197 10.51 25.39 21.28
CA GLY A 197 10.07 24.02 21.00
C GLY A 197 9.31 23.34 22.14
N LEU A 198 8.84 24.09 23.15
CA LEU A 198 8.03 23.53 24.23
C LEU A 198 6.59 23.25 23.76
N SER A 199 6.11 22.07 24.10
CA SER A 199 4.70 21.70 24.16
C SER A 199 4.39 21.19 25.56
N ALA A 200 3.47 21.83 26.28
CA ALA A 200 3.14 21.50 27.66
C ALA A 200 1.63 21.43 27.87
N HIS A 201 1.15 20.34 28.48
CA HIS A 201 -0.25 20.13 28.83
C HIS A 201 -0.39 20.03 30.36
N PHE A 202 -1.16 20.93 30.95
CA PHE A 202 -1.46 21.01 32.38
C PHE A 202 -2.84 20.42 32.65
N TRP A 203 -2.91 19.42 33.54
CA TRP A 203 -4.12 18.63 33.77
C TRP A 203 -4.66 18.81 35.19
N GLY A 204 -5.87 19.35 35.30
CA GLY A 204 -6.59 19.50 36.56
C GLY A 204 -7.76 18.53 36.68
N THR A 205 -8.72 18.91 37.54
CA THR A 205 -9.99 18.20 37.74
C THR A 205 -11.06 18.89 36.91
N GLY A 206 -11.51 18.24 35.83
CA GLY A 206 -12.48 18.80 34.88
C GLY A 206 -11.98 20.01 34.07
N MET A 207 -10.69 20.34 34.18
CA MET A 207 -10.07 21.49 33.53
C MET A 207 -8.67 21.15 33.03
N ARG A 208 -8.26 21.80 31.93
CA ARG A 208 -6.95 21.62 31.32
C ARG A 208 -6.44 22.93 30.76
N PHE A 209 -5.14 23.02 30.56
CA PHE A 209 -4.48 24.10 29.84
C PHE A 209 -3.34 23.54 29.00
N GLY A 210 -3.05 24.12 27.85
CA GLY A 210 -1.88 23.77 27.07
C GLY A 210 -1.19 25.00 26.50
N ILE A 211 0.14 24.91 26.40
CA ILE A 211 1.01 25.96 25.86
C ILE A 211 1.91 25.29 24.82
N HIS A 212 1.93 25.86 23.62
CA HIS A 212 2.77 25.42 22.51
C HIS A 212 3.58 26.59 21.99
N ASP A 213 4.91 26.46 21.97
CA ASP A 213 5.77 27.36 21.19
C ASP A 213 5.47 27.12 19.70
N ILE A 214 5.00 28.17 19.02
CA ILE A 214 4.68 28.13 17.59
C ILE A 214 5.74 28.82 16.73
N GLY A 215 6.90 29.12 17.32
CA GLY A 215 8.02 29.78 16.65
C GLY A 215 7.86 31.30 16.60
N HIS A 216 8.95 31.97 16.21
CA HIS A 216 9.01 33.44 16.04
C HIS A 216 8.56 34.23 17.29
N GLY A 217 8.86 33.72 18.49
CA GLY A 217 8.53 34.38 19.76
C GLY A 217 7.04 34.39 20.11
N ARG A 218 6.25 33.50 19.50
CA ARG A 218 4.80 33.40 19.72
C ARG A 218 4.45 32.05 20.34
N VAL A 219 3.39 32.05 21.15
CA VAL A 219 2.79 30.83 21.70
C VAL A 219 1.33 30.72 21.30
N TYR A 220 0.88 29.48 21.11
CA TYR A 220 -0.52 29.12 21.07
C TYR A 220 -0.88 28.47 22.40
N TRP A 221 -1.88 29.02 23.09
CA TRP A 221 -2.43 28.40 24.28
C TRP A 221 -3.90 28.04 24.11
N TRP A 222 -4.30 27.00 24.83
CA TRP A 222 -5.69 26.60 24.93
C TRP A 222 -6.04 26.23 26.38
N GLY A 223 -7.27 26.54 26.79
CA GLY A 223 -7.84 26.14 28.06
C GLY A 223 -9.13 25.38 27.85
N THR A 224 -9.52 24.52 28.79
CA THR A 224 -10.82 23.84 28.74
C THR A 224 -11.45 23.73 30.12
N LYS A 225 -12.78 23.72 30.16
CA LYS A 225 -13.57 23.41 31.36
C LYS A 225 -14.77 22.55 31.03
N THR A 226 -14.93 21.49 31.81
CA THR A 226 -16.07 20.57 31.75
C THR A 226 -17.31 21.28 32.25
N LEU A 227 -18.34 21.33 31.40
CA LEU A 227 -19.60 22.02 31.63
C LEU A 227 -20.73 21.25 30.93
N PRO A 228 -21.98 21.31 31.43
CA PRO A 228 -23.13 20.84 30.66
C PRO A 228 -23.16 21.47 29.25
N ALA A 229 -23.65 20.72 28.26
CA ALA A 229 -23.65 21.11 26.85
C ALA A 229 -24.21 22.53 26.62
N ASP A 230 -25.34 22.85 27.25
CA ASP A 230 -26.03 24.13 27.10
C ASP A 230 -25.20 25.30 27.67
N GLU A 231 -24.51 25.09 28.79
CA GLU A 231 -23.62 26.10 29.38
C GLU A 231 -22.36 26.31 28.54
N ALA A 232 -21.78 25.22 28.02
CA ALA A 232 -20.63 25.30 27.13
C ALA A 232 -20.96 26.04 25.82
N ALA A 233 -22.13 25.77 25.24
CA ALA A 233 -22.61 26.41 24.02
C ALA A 233 -22.90 27.90 24.20
N ASN A 234 -23.30 28.30 25.41
CA ASN A 234 -23.70 29.67 25.73
C ASN A 234 -22.71 30.39 26.66
N TRP A 235 -21.42 30.00 26.66
CA TRP A 235 -20.41 30.60 27.53
C TRP A 235 -20.32 32.13 27.36
N GLN A 236 -20.48 32.88 28.45
CA GLN A 236 -20.41 34.36 28.49
C GLN A 236 -19.26 34.90 29.37
N GLY A 237 -18.39 34.02 29.89
CA GLY A 237 -17.31 34.43 30.78
C GLY A 237 -16.17 35.13 30.04
N GLY A 238 -15.76 36.29 30.54
CA GLY A 238 -14.64 37.07 30.02
C GLY A 238 -13.27 36.67 30.57
N LYS A 239 -12.25 37.44 30.24
CA LYS A 239 -10.85 37.22 30.68
C LYS A 239 -10.72 37.13 32.21
N GLU A 240 -11.46 37.95 32.95
CA GLU A 240 -11.44 37.95 34.43
C GLU A 240 -11.94 36.62 35.03
N GLU A 241 -12.93 35.98 34.41
CA GLU A 241 -13.40 34.65 34.83
C GLU A 241 -12.31 33.60 34.58
N LEU A 242 -11.60 33.67 33.45
CA LEU A 242 -10.49 32.76 33.16
C LEU A 242 -9.35 32.91 34.18
N LEU A 243 -8.99 34.14 34.54
CA LEU A 243 -7.98 34.40 35.57
C LEU A 243 -8.39 33.85 36.94
N ARG A 244 -9.68 33.90 37.28
CA ARG A 244 -10.21 33.26 38.50
C ARG A 244 -10.15 31.74 38.43
N LEU A 245 -10.52 31.15 37.29
CA LEU A 245 -10.50 29.70 37.09
C LEU A 245 -9.08 29.10 37.15
N TYR A 246 -8.09 29.84 36.67
CA TYR A 246 -6.68 29.42 36.63
C TYR A 246 -5.79 30.08 37.70
N ALA A 247 -6.39 30.63 38.77
CA ALA A 247 -5.67 31.42 39.77
C ALA A 247 -4.52 30.66 40.47
N ASP A 248 -4.73 29.38 40.77
CA ASP A 248 -3.79 28.51 41.48
C ASP A 248 -2.94 27.64 40.53
N TRP A 249 -2.94 27.95 39.22
CA TRP A 249 -2.16 27.20 38.24
C TRP A 249 -0.77 27.81 38.08
N ALA A 250 0.11 27.07 37.38
CA ALA A 250 1.50 27.43 37.16
C ALA A 250 1.64 28.87 36.65
N PRO A 251 2.71 29.61 37.04
CA PRO A 251 2.88 31.01 36.66
C PRO A 251 2.81 31.26 35.16
N GLU A 252 3.35 30.35 34.34
CA GLU A 252 3.29 30.44 32.87
C GLU A 252 1.84 30.36 32.32
N VAL A 253 0.97 29.55 32.93
CA VAL A 253 -0.44 29.42 32.53
C VAL A 253 -1.17 30.74 32.77
N ARG A 254 -1.00 31.27 33.98
CA ARG A 254 -1.62 32.54 34.37
C ARG A 254 -1.10 33.70 33.52
N ALA A 255 0.22 33.77 33.31
CA ALA A 255 0.84 34.81 32.50
C ALA A 255 0.35 34.81 31.05
N CYS A 256 0.11 33.64 30.44
CA CYS A 256 -0.49 33.56 29.10
C CYS A 256 -1.87 34.25 29.06
N ILE A 257 -2.74 33.97 30.03
CA ILE A 257 -4.08 34.57 30.08
C ILE A 257 -3.97 36.08 30.35
N GLU A 258 -3.12 36.51 31.29
CA GLU A 258 -2.93 37.91 31.64
C GLU A 258 -2.43 38.78 30.47
N GLN A 259 -1.54 38.24 29.62
CA GLN A 259 -1.00 38.96 28.47
C GLN A 259 -1.90 38.89 27.23
N THR A 260 -2.90 38.01 27.21
CA THR A 260 -3.81 37.90 26.07
C THR A 260 -4.89 38.97 26.15
N ASP A 261 -5.02 39.78 25.11
CA ASP A 261 -6.16 40.69 24.98
C ASP A 261 -7.48 39.91 24.97
N GLU A 262 -8.47 40.37 25.72
CA GLU A 262 -9.74 39.63 25.86
C GLU A 262 -10.43 39.38 24.52
N ALA A 263 -10.37 40.35 23.60
CA ALA A 263 -10.91 40.23 22.25
C ALA A 263 -10.19 39.17 21.39
N ALA A 264 -8.99 38.74 21.77
CA ALA A 264 -8.23 37.68 21.10
C ALA A 264 -8.54 36.28 21.66
N ILE A 265 -9.29 36.17 22.76
CA ILE A 265 -9.66 34.89 23.36
C ILE A 265 -10.92 34.35 22.68
N LEU A 266 -10.76 33.31 21.89
CA LEU A 266 -11.89 32.64 21.25
C LEU A 266 -12.45 31.56 22.19
N ALA A 267 -13.74 31.64 22.50
CA ALA A 267 -14.48 30.60 23.23
C ALA A 267 -15.32 29.76 22.26
N VAL A 268 -15.13 28.45 22.24
CA VAL A 268 -15.90 27.51 21.40
C VAL A 268 -16.35 26.28 22.18
N PRO A 269 -17.61 25.83 22.03
CA PRO A 269 -18.04 24.56 22.59
C PRO A 269 -17.38 23.41 21.83
N ALA A 270 -16.94 22.37 22.55
CA ALA A 270 -16.42 21.18 21.91
C ALA A 270 -17.56 20.32 21.36
N GLN A 271 -17.44 19.91 20.10
CA GLN A 271 -18.45 19.11 19.40
C GLN A 271 -17.78 18.10 18.46
N ASP A 272 -18.45 16.98 18.21
CA ASP A 272 -18.06 15.99 17.21
C ASP A 272 -19.27 15.34 16.53
N ARG A 273 -19.05 14.35 15.67
CA ARG A 273 -20.12 13.50 15.13
C ARG A 273 -19.66 12.04 15.14
N PRO A 274 -20.59 11.07 15.25
CA PRO A 274 -20.24 9.67 15.11
C PRO A 274 -19.66 9.40 13.71
N PRO A 275 -18.73 8.42 13.57
CA PRO A 275 -18.20 8.03 12.27
C PRO A 275 -19.31 7.60 11.29
N LEU A 276 -19.13 7.96 10.01
CA LEU A 276 -20.02 7.55 8.93
C LEU A 276 -19.54 6.22 8.32
N ALA A 277 -20.48 5.31 8.04
CA ALA A 277 -20.18 4.06 7.33
C ALA A 277 -19.96 4.25 5.82
N GLN A 278 -20.57 5.29 5.24
CA GLN A 278 -20.44 5.67 3.85
C GLN A 278 -20.32 7.20 3.79
N TRP A 279 -19.38 7.74 3.00
CA TRP A 279 -19.19 9.19 2.95
C TRP A 279 -19.93 9.80 1.77
N GLY A 280 -19.79 9.19 0.59
CA GLY A 280 -20.32 9.70 -0.66
C GLY A 280 -21.20 8.72 -1.43
N ARG A 281 -21.73 9.19 -2.56
CA ARG A 281 -22.45 8.39 -3.55
C ARG A 281 -22.15 8.96 -4.94
N GLY A 282 -22.03 8.10 -5.95
CA GLY A 282 -21.75 8.51 -7.32
C GLY A 282 -20.48 9.35 -7.40
N ARG A 283 -20.58 10.53 -7.99
CA ARG A 283 -19.47 11.48 -8.23
C ARG A 283 -19.12 12.36 -7.04
N VAL A 284 -19.77 12.13 -5.90
CA VAL A 284 -19.66 12.99 -4.71
C VAL A 284 -18.98 12.24 -3.57
N THR A 285 -18.08 12.92 -2.85
CA THR A 285 -17.49 12.45 -1.59
C THR A 285 -17.35 13.57 -0.54
N LEU A 286 -16.98 13.21 0.69
CA LEU A 286 -16.72 14.13 1.79
C LEU A 286 -15.25 14.09 2.21
N LEU A 287 -14.76 15.19 2.77
CA LEU A 287 -13.37 15.33 3.24
C LEU A 287 -13.28 16.21 4.50
N GLY A 288 -12.37 15.86 5.41
CA GLY A 288 -12.16 16.62 6.64
C GLY A 288 -13.39 16.64 7.56
N ASP A 289 -13.65 17.77 8.20
CA ASP A 289 -14.76 17.93 9.17
C ASP A 289 -16.16 17.72 8.56
N ALA A 290 -16.29 17.76 7.23
CA ALA A 290 -17.54 17.36 6.57
C ALA A 290 -17.81 15.85 6.76
N ALA A 291 -16.76 15.02 6.72
CA ALA A 291 -16.82 13.57 6.91
C ALA A 291 -16.72 13.19 8.39
N HIS A 292 -15.66 13.62 9.09
CA HIS A 292 -15.25 13.08 10.40
C HIS A 292 -14.89 14.16 11.44
N PRO A 293 -15.82 15.08 11.76
CA PRO A 293 -15.56 16.09 12.78
C PRO A 293 -15.37 15.41 14.14
N MET A 294 -14.32 15.81 14.86
CA MET A 294 -13.85 15.14 16.07
C MET A 294 -13.54 16.11 17.20
N LEU A 295 -13.59 15.61 18.44
CA LEU A 295 -13.13 16.38 19.59
C LEU A 295 -11.61 16.65 19.50
N PRO A 296 -11.12 17.77 20.05
CA PRO A 296 -9.74 18.20 19.86
C PRO A 296 -8.70 17.40 20.66
N SER A 297 -9.10 16.44 21.50
CA SER A 297 -8.21 15.74 22.45
C SER A 297 -6.97 15.09 21.83
N LEU A 298 -7.07 14.50 20.64
CA LEU A 298 -5.90 13.94 19.94
C LEU A 298 -5.16 14.96 19.05
N GLY A 299 -5.75 16.14 18.80
CA GLY A 299 -5.20 17.13 17.87
C GLY A 299 -5.16 16.66 16.41
N GLN A 300 -6.07 15.77 16.00
CA GLN A 300 -5.98 15.06 14.70
C GLN A 300 -6.90 15.61 13.59
N GLY A 301 -7.76 16.61 13.84
CA GLY A 301 -8.70 17.10 12.81
C GLY A 301 -8.00 17.61 11.54
N ALA A 302 -7.10 18.58 11.67
CA ALA A 302 -6.35 19.11 10.52
C ALA A 302 -5.42 18.05 9.89
N ASN A 303 -4.77 17.23 10.71
CA ASN A 303 -3.90 16.14 10.25
C ASN A 303 -4.69 15.11 9.42
N ALA A 304 -5.88 14.72 9.88
CA ALA A 304 -6.76 13.81 9.16
C ALA A 304 -7.26 14.39 7.83
N ALA A 305 -7.58 15.69 7.78
CA ALA A 305 -7.98 16.35 6.54
C ALA A 305 -6.83 16.44 5.52
N ILE A 306 -5.58 16.61 5.99
CA ILE A 306 -4.38 16.54 5.15
C ILE A 306 -4.19 15.10 4.63
N GLU A 307 -4.31 14.10 5.50
CA GLU A 307 -4.23 12.69 5.09
C GLU A 307 -5.30 12.35 4.05
N ASP A 308 -6.53 12.85 4.22
CA ASP A 308 -7.61 12.64 3.27
C ASP A 308 -7.28 13.19 1.88
N ALA A 309 -6.81 14.45 1.82
CA ALA A 309 -6.48 15.11 0.56
C ALA A 309 -5.41 14.34 -0.23
N VAL A 310 -4.36 13.90 0.47
CA VAL A 310 -3.28 13.11 -0.11
C VAL A 310 -3.77 11.74 -0.59
N VAL A 311 -4.56 11.04 0.22
CA VAL A 311 -5.12 9.73 -0.15
C VAL A 311 -6.10 9.84 -1.31
N LEU A 312 -6.95 10.87 -1.31
CA LEU A 312 -7.91 11.13 -2.38
C LEU A 312 -7.18 11.34 -3.72
N ALA A 313 -6.18 12.21 -3.75
CA ALA A 313 -5.41 12.48 -4.96
C ALA A 313 -4.67 11.22 -5.45
N ALA A 314 -4.01 10.48 -4.55
CA ALA A 314 -3.29 9.27 -4.91
C ALA A 314 -4.21 8.18 -5.48
N VAL A 315 -5.39 7.99 -4.88
CA VAL A 315 -6.36 6.98 -5.34
C VAL A 315 -6.98 7.39 -6.68
N LEU A 316 -7.38 8.65 -6.84
CA LEU A 316 -7.96 9.14 -8.10
C LEU A 316 -6.97 9.06 -9.25
N ARG A 317 -5.69 9.41 -9.01
CA ARG A 317 -4.62 9.31 -10.01
C ARG A 317 -4.45 7.89 -10.55
N ASN A 318 -4.61 6.88 -9.69
CA ASN A 318 -4.38 5.48 -10.03
C ASN A 318 -5.67 4.76 -10.48
N SER A 319 -6.75 5.49 -10.77
CA SER A 319 -8.05 4.89 -11.10
C SER A 319 -8.49 5.23 -12.52
N LEU A 320 -8.87 4.21 -13.29
CA LEU A 320 -9.50 4.39 -14.60
C LEU A 320 -10.97 4.81 -14.49
N ASP A 321 -11.63 4.49 -13.37
CA ASP A 321 -12.98 4.94 -13.02
C ASP A 321 -12.93 5.87 -11.81
N PRO A 322 -13.09 7.20 -12.01
CA PRO A 322 -13.04 8.18 -10.93
C PRO A 322 -14.05 7.93 -9.81
N VAL A 323 -15.22 7.35 -10.10
CA VAL A 323 -16.24 7.03 -9.10
C VAL A 323 -15.77 5.88 -8.22
N ALA A 324 -15.23 4.81 -8.81
CA ALA A 324 -14.59 3.73 -8.06
C ALA A 324 -13.40 4.25 -7.23
N GLY A 325 -12.63 5.19 -7.77
CA GLY A 325 -11.59 5.91 -7.05
C GLY A 325 -12.11 6.59 -5.77
N LEU A 326 -13.21 7.35 -5.86
CA LEU A 326 -13.84 7.95 -4.67
C LEU A 326 -14.23 6.89 -3.62
N ARG A 327 -14.83 5.77 -4.03
CA ARG A 327 -15.20 4.69 -3.10
C ARG A 327 -13.98 4.05 -2.43
N ARG A 328 -12.88 3.87 -3.17
CA ARG A 328 -11.62 3.34 -2.63
C ARG A 328 -11.00 4.31 -1.63
N TYR A 329 -11.00 5.62 -1.92
CA TYR A 329 -10.58 6.66 -0.97
C TYR A 329 -11.35 6.54 0.35
N GLU A 330 -12.68 6.48 0.29
CA GLU A 330 -13.53 6.39 1.48
C GLU A 330 -13.22 5.13 2.30
N LYS A 331 -13.06 3.98 1.64
CA LYS A 331 -12.71 2.72 2.30
C LYS A 331 -11.37 2.81 3.05
N LEU A 332 -10.36 3.44 2.46
CA LEU A 332 -9.04 3.61 3.08
C LEU A 332 -9.08 4.57 4.27
N ARG A 333 -9.97 5.58 4.23
CA ARG A 333 -10.03 6.64 5.24
C ARG A 333 -11.05 6.41 6.35
N ALA A 334 -12.12 5.63 6.11
CA ALA A 334 -13.21 5.44 7.05
C ALA A 334 -12.74 4.87 8.40
N ASP A 335 -12.04 3.74 8.40
CA ASP A 335 -11.54 3.13 9.65
C ASP A 335 -10.50 4.01 10.35
N ARG A 336 -9.63 4.65 9.55
CA ARG A 336 -8.54 5.49 10.05
C ARG A 336 -9.05 6.74 10.77
N THR A 337 -10.10 7.35 10.25
CA THR A 337 -10.73 8.54 10.84
C THR A 337 -11.75 8.18 11.92
N ALA A 338 -12.41 7.02 11.83
CA ALA A 338 -13.21 6.47 12.92
C ALA A 338 -12.35 6.24 14.18
N MET A 339 -11.12 5.74 14.00
CA MET A 339 -10.13 5.62 15.09
C MET A 339 -9.83 6.99 15.73
N PHE A 340 -9.69 8.05 14.94
CA PHE A 340 -9.48 9.41 15.45
C PHE A 340 -10.69 9.94 16.21
N VAL A 341 -11.89 9.87 15.63
CA VAL A 341 -13.14 10.35 16.25
C VAL A 341 -13.38 9.63 17.59
N ASN A 342 -13.36 8.29 17.57
CA ASN A 342 -13.63 7.49 18.77
C ASN A 342 -12.51 7.60 19.81
N GLY A 343 -11.25 7.69 19.36
CA GLY A 343 -10.08 7.89 20.22
C GLY A 343 -10.12 9.25 20.92
N SER A 344 -10.43 10.32 20.18
CA SER A 344 -10.61 11.67 20.74
C SER A 344 -11.74 11.71 21.76
N ALA A 345 -12.88 11.07 21.48
CA ALA A 345 -13.99 11.01 22.43
C ALA A 345 -13.66 10.21 23.70
N SER A 346 -12.91 9.12 23.57
CA SER A 346 -12.48 8.31 24.71
C SER A 346 -11.46 9.05 25.57
N LEU A 347 -10.49 9.70 24.93
CA LEU A 347 -9.46 10.47 25.62
C LEU A 347 -10.06 11.72 26.29
N ALA A 348 -11.00 12.41 25.65
CA ALA A 348 -11.72 13.53 26.24
C ALA A 348 -12.37 13.16 27.58
N LYS A 349 -13.03 11.99 27.68
CA LYS A 349 -13.64 11.53 28.94
C LYS A 349 -12.61 11.33 30.07
N ILE A 350 -11.41 10.87 29.73
CA ILE A 350 -10.33 10.63 30.69
C ILE A 350 -9.72 11.97 31.13
N GLU A 351 -9.41 12.83 30.17
CA GLU A 351 -8.72 14.10 30.44
C GLU A 351 -9.63 15.13 31.13
N GLN A 352 -10.93 15.11 30.82
CA GLN A 352 -11.95 16.03 31.36
C GLN A 352 -12.70 15.49 32.58
N THR A 353 -12.21 14.41 33.22
CA THR A 353 -12.91 13.85 34.38
C THR A 353 -12.93 14.82 35.57
N THR A 354 -14.10 14.99 36.17
CA THR A 354 -14.32 15.80 37.37
C THR A 354 -14.25 14.99 38.67
N ASP A 355 -14.13 13.66 38.60
CA ASP A 355 -13.99 12.79 39.77
C ASP A 355 -12.52 12.77 40.25
N PRO A 356 -12.21 13.29 41.45
CA PRO A 356 -10.84 13.33 41.97
C PRO A 356 -10.18 11.95 42.07
N ARG A 357 -10.96 10.87 42.24
CA ARG A 357 -10.44 9.49 42.27
C ARG A 357 -9.94 9.08 40.89
N LEU A 358 -10.72 9.36 39.85
CA LEU A 358 -10.34 9.07 38.47
C LEU A 358 -9.18 9.95 38.00
N VAL A 359 -9.11 11.21 38.44
CA VAL A 359 -7.94 12.09 38.24
C VAL A 359 -6.68 11.42 38.79
N ARG A 360 -6.73 10.90 40.02
CA ARG A 360 -5.57 10.22 40.62
C ARG A 360 -5.16 8.97 39.84
N VAL A 361 -6.13 8.18 39.35
CA VAL A 361 -5.87 7.00 38.50
C VAL A 361 -5.22 7.42 37.18
N ARG A 362 -5.77 8.43 36.50
CA ARG A 362 -5.23 9.01 35.27
C ARG A 362 -3.78 9.45 35.47
N ASP A 363 -3.51 10.29 36.47
CA ASP A 363 -2.18 10.87 36.67
C ASP A 363 -1.16 9.79 37.06
N THR A 364 -1.58 8.80 37.86
CA THR A 364 -0.74 7.63 38.19
C THR A 364 -0.42 6.80 36.95
N TYR A 365 -1.40 6.54 36.08
CA TYR A 365 -1.20 5.83 34.83
C TYR A 365 -0.23 6.58 33.91
N PHE A 366 -0.46 7.88 33.67
CA PHE A 366 0.43 8.69 32.85
C PHE A 366 1.82 8.85 33.46
N ARG A 367 1.96 8.83 34.79
CA ARG A 367 3.28 8.87 35.45
C ARG A 367 4.04 7.56 35.31
N HIS A 368 3.39 6.42 35.47
CA HIS A 368 4.07 5.13 35.64
C HIS A 368 3.96 4.15 34.47
N ALA A 369 3.15 4.42 33.44
CA ALA A 369 3.06 3.56 32.26
C ALA A 369 4.44 3.33 31.62
N PRO A 370 4.82 2.09 31.24
CA PRO A 370 6.11 1.83 30.61
C PRO A 370 6.32 2.72 29.38
N THR A 371 7.48 3.37 29.26
CA THR A 371 7.76 4.35 28.21
C THR A 371 7.54 3.78 26.81
N GLU A 372 8.01 2.57 26.53
CA GLU A 372 7.87 1.93 25.21
C GLU A 372 6.41 1.64 24.86
N PHE A 373 5.62 1.16 25.83
CA PHE A 373 4.18 0.96 25.63
C PHE A 373 3.48 2.30 25.35
N PHE A 374 3.80 3.32 26.13
CA PHE A 374 3.21 4.64 26.02
C PHE A 374 3.57 5.33 24.69
N LEU A 375 4.82 5.25 24.25
CA LEU A 375 5.27 5.75 22.95
C LEU A 375 4.57 5.04 21.79
N ARG A 376 4.38 3.72 21.89
CA ARG A 376 3.65 2.96 20.88
C ARG A 376 2.19 3.42 20.78
N GLU A 377 1.49 3.56 21.90
CA GLU A 377 0.09 3.99 21.89
C GLU A 377 -0.08 5.44 21.41
N LEU A 378 0.82 6.35 21.79
CA LEU A 378 0.86 7.72 21.25
C LEU A 378 1.22 7.76 19.77
N GLY A 379 2.16 6.92 19.32
CA GLY A 379 2.66 6.90 17.95
C GLY A 379 1.62 6.41 16.92
N LYS A 380 0.70 5.53 17.32
CA LYS A 380 -0.36 5.01 16.42
C LYS A 380 -1.15 6.10 15.69
N PRO A 381 -1.83 7.05 16.37
CA PRO A 381 -2.55 8.13 15.69
C PRO A 381 -1.61 9.07 14.92
N MET A 382 -0.33 9.16 15.29
CA MET A 382 0.69 9.99 14.63
C MET A 382 1.42 9.30 13.47
N SER A 383 1.02 8.08 13.11
CA SER A 383 1.55 7.35 11.95
C SER A 383 0.68 7.59 10.71
N PHE A 384 1.32 7.74 9.55
CA PHE A 384 0.64 7.86 8.26
C PHE A 384 0.86 6.59 7.43
N PRO A 385 -0.16 5.72 7.29
CA PRO A 385 -0.13 4.65 6.31
C PRO A 385 -0.40 5.28 4.95
N ALA A 386 0.65 5.62 4.21
CA ALA A 386 0.49 6.22 2.89
C ALA A 386 -0.38 5.32 1.99
N PRO A 387 -1.17 5.90 1.06
CA PRO A 387 -2.09 5.15 0.20
C PRO A 387 -1.38 4.09 -0.66
N ASP A 388 -0.11 4.34 -1.00
CA ASP A 388 0.79 3.41 -1.70
C ASP A 388 1.55 2.49 -0.72
N GLY A 389 1.10 2.39 0.54
CA GLY A 389 1.76 1.69 1.63
C GLY A 389 2.98 2.43 2.19
N PRO A 390 3.64 1.88 3.22
CA PRO A 390 4.91 2.38 3.74
C PRO A 390 5.93 2.58 2.62
N THR A 391 6.67 3.69 2.65
CA THR A 391 7.73 4.00 1.67
C THR A 391 9.11 3.88 2.29
N ALA A 392 10.10 3.51 1.48
CA ALA A 392 11.51 3.40 1.83
C ALA A 392 12.35 4.34 0.95
N ARG A 393 13.67 4.35 1.17
CA ARG A 393 14.64 5.01 0.28
C ARG A 393 15.69 4.01 -0.16
N LEU A 394 16.15 4.12 -1.39
CA LEU A 394 17.34 3.40 -1.85
C LEU A 394 18.60 4.16 -1.35
N PRO A 395 19.67 3.46 -0.95
CA PRO A 395 19.78 2.01 -0.89
C PRO A 395 19.02 1.42 0.31
N ARG A 396 18.46 0.20 0.14
CA ARG A 396 17.81 -0.55 1.23
C ARG A 396 18.27 -2.00 1.27
N PRO A 397 18.29 -2.65 2.45
CA PRO A 397 18.55 -4.09 2.53
C PRO A 397 17.58 -4.91 1.68
N LEU A 398 18.04 -6.05 1.17
CA LEU A 398 17.14 -7.08 0.64
C LEU A 398 16.41 -7.73 1.82
N SER A 399 15.11 -7.83 1.68
CA SER A 399 14.25 -8.59 2.56
C SER A 399 14.59 -10.09 2.52
N PRO A 400 14.11 -10.91 3.49
CA PRO A 400 14.41 -12.34 3.49
C PRO A 400 14.06 -13.08 2.19
N VAL A 401 12.92 -12.82 1.57
CA VAL A 401 12.49 -13.43 0.30
C VAL A 401 13.33 -12.92 -0.87
N GLU A 402 13.59 -11.61 -0.95
CA GLU A 402 14.45 -11.02 -1.99
C GLU A 402 15.88 -11.58 -1.89
N ARG A 403 16.40 -11.71 -0.67
CA ARG A 403 17.72 -12.30 -0.39
C ARG A 403 17.76 -13.78 -0.75
N TRP A 404 16.69 -14.54 -0.49
CA TRP A 404 16.61 -15.93 -0.91
C TRP A 404 16.68 -16.05 -2.43
N HIS A 405 15.88 -15.26 -3.17
CA HIS A 405 15.91 -15.26 -4.64
C HIS A 405 17.27 -14.83 -5.19
N TRP A 406 17.89 -13.78 -4.62
CA TRP A 406 19.23 -13.37 -5.00
C TRP A 406 20.27 -14.48 -4.78
N ILE A 407 20.27 -15.15 -3.62
CA ILE A 407 21.20 -16.26 -3.37
C ILE A 407 20.94 -17.44 -4.30
N ALA A 408 19.67 -17.77 -4.55
CA ALA A 408 19.29 -18.85 -5.45
C ALA A 408 19.80 -18.60 -6.87
N ASP A 409 19.67 -17.37 -7.38
CA ASP A 409 20.16 -16.95 -8.70
C ASP A 409 21.68 -17.09 -8.83
N GLN A 410 22.44 -16.80 -7.77
CA GLN A 410 23.90 -16.99 -7.75
C GLN A 410 24.33 -18.46 -7.90
N LEU A 411 23.47 -19.40 -7.53
CA LEU A 411 23.76 -20.83 -7.59
C LEU A 411 23.36 -21.44 -8.92
N ALA A 412 22.20 -21.02 -9.43
CA ALA A 412 21.70 -21.33 -10.76
C ALA A 412 20.73 -20.20 -11.18
N PRO A 413 20.74 -19.79 -12.45
CA PRO A 413 19.86 -18.72 -12.95
C PRO A 413 18.40 -18.92 -12.53
N LEU A 414 17.82 -17.89 -11.91
CA LEU A 414 16.44 -17.87 -11.41
C LEU A 414 15.75 -16.60 -11.91
N HIS A 415 15.15 -16.71 -13.09
CA HIS A 415 14.50 -15.59 -13.75
C HIS A 415 13.02 -15.88 -14.00
N ILE A 416 12.28 -14.81 -14.18
CA ILE A 416 10.92 -14.83 -14.67
C ILE A 416 10.84 -13.97 -15.92
N LEU A 417 10.12 -14.45 -16.92
CA LEU A 417 9.94 -13.71 -18.16
C LEU A 417 8.46 -13.65 -18.54
N SER A 418 8.08 -12.53 -19.15
CA SER A 418 6.83 -12.37 -19.87
C SER A 418 7.09 -12.43 -21.36
N ARG A 419 6.14 -12.96 -22.13
CA ARG A 419 6.18 -13.00 -23.59
C ARG A 419 4.86 -12.48 -24.13
N VAL A 420 4.90 -11.60 -25.12
CA VAL A 420 3.71 -11.04 -25.78
C VAL A 420 3.94 -11.02 -27.29
N ARG A 421 3.00 -11.57 -28.06
CA ARG A 421 3.00 -11.49 -29.52
C ARG A 421 2.32 -10.20 -29.97
N ILE A 422 2.92 -9.52 -30.94
CA ILE A 422 2.51 -8.22 -31.43
C ILE A 422 2.37 -8.30 -32.96
N ARG A 423 1.15 -8.09 -33.45
CA ARG A 423 0.86 -7.94 -34.88
C ARG A 423 0.71 -6.48 -35.24
N GLY A 424 1.50 -6.04 -36.21
CA GLY A 424 1.57 -4.66 -36.67
C GLY A 424 3.01 -4.22 -36.87
N HIS A 425 3.17 -3.01 -37.40
CA HIS A 425 4.50 -2.42 -37.61
C HIS A 425 5.07 -1.93 -36.27
N VAL A 426 6.16 -2.56 -35.81
CA VAL A 426 6.87 -2.24 -34.56
C VAL A 426 8.26 -1.70 -34.88
N GLU A 427 8.47 -0.43 -34.51
CA GLU A 427 9.79 0.20 -34.57
C GLU A 427 10.56 -0.06 -33.28
N VAL A 428 11.86 -0.38 -33.39
CA VAL A 428 12.72 -0.71 -32.25
C VAL A 428 12.78 0.47 -31.26
N GLU A 429 12.82 1.70 -31.79
CA GLU A 429 12.86 2.92 -30.99
C GLU A 429 11.60 3.11 -30.12
N GLN A 430 10.44 2.61 -30.57
CA GLN A 430 9.21 2.65 -29.76
C GLN A 430 9.36 1.76 -28.53
N ILE A 431 9.85 0.53 -28.70
CA ILE A 431 10.08 -0.41 -27.60
C ILE A 431 11.16 0.12 -26.65
N ARG A 432 12.24 0.70 -27.18
CA ARG A 432 13.29 1.37 -26.39
C ARG A 432 12.71 2.49 -25.52
N ALA A 433 11.92 3.40 -26.11
CA ALA A 433 11.26 4.47 -25.38
C ALA A 433 10.31 3.93 -24.29
N GLY A 434 9.56 2.86 -24.60
CA GLY A 434 8.72 2.18 -23.63
C GLY A 434 9.50 1.63 -22.44
N LEU A 435 10.62 0.95 -22.70
CA LEU A 435 11.51 0.44 -21.64
C LEU A 435 12.10 1.57 -20.78
N ASP A 436 12.55 2.66 -21.39
CA ASP A 436 13.15 3.79 -20.65
C ASP A 436 12.13 4.46 -19.71
N GLU A 437 10.91 4.69 -20.18
CA GLU A 437 9.88 5.34 -19.37
C GLU A 437 9.40 4.44 -18.23
N VAL A 438 9.21 3.14 -18.49
CA VAL A 438 8.84 2.18 -17.46
C VAL A 438 9.97 2.03 -16.43
N GLN A 439 11.24 2.02 -16.87
CA GLN A 439 12.38 2.02 -15.96
C GLN A 439 12.46 3.30 -15.12
N ARG A 440 12.17 4.46 -15.71
CA ARG A 440 12.12 5.75 -15.02
C ARG A 440 11.05 5.74 -13.92
N ARG A 441 9.89 5.13 -14.21
CA ARG A 441 8.76 5.03 -13.26
C ARG A 441 9.07 4.10 -12.09
N HIS A 442 9.69 2.95 -12.31
CA HIS A 442 9.80 1.90 -11.30
C HIS A 442 11.20 1.84 -10.67
N PRO A 443 11.37 2.24 -9.39
CA PRO A 443 12.69 2.24 -8.75
C PRO A 443 13.38 0.88 -8.74
N LEU A 444 12.64 -0.23 -8.66
CA LEU A 444 13.25 -1.58 -8.67
C LEU A 444 13.74 -2.02 -10.05
N LEU A 445 13.38 -1.35 -11.15
CA LEU A 445 13.95 -1.61 -12.48
C LEU A 445 15.30 -0.88 -12.69
N ARG A 446 15.70 -0.06 -11.72
CA ARG A 446 16.94 0.74 -11.72
C ARG A 446 17.80 0.45 -10.51
N VAL A 447 17.89 -0.83 -10.13
CA VAL A 447 18.78 -1.29 -9.06
C VAL A 447 19.78 -2.34 -9.51
N ALA A 448 20.88 -2.40 -8.78
CA ALA A 448 21.79 -3.51 -8.65
C ALA A 448 21.79 -4.00 -7.18
N VAL A 449 22.51 -5.08 -6.89
CA VAL A 449 22.75 -5.55 -5.52
C VAL A 449 24.19 -5.27 -5.12
N ALA A 450 24.37 -4.63 -3.96
CA ALA A 450 25.65 -4.55 -3.27
C ALA A 450 25.63 -5.47 -2.04
N ALA A 451 26.76 -6.07 -1.70
CA ALA A 451 26.92 -6.91 -0.51
C ALA A 451 28.31 -6.69 0.09
N GLU A 452 28.50 -7.09 1.34
CA GLU A 452 29.81 -7.10 1.98
C GLU A 452 30.73 -8.15 1.30
N PRO A 453 32.07 -8.09 1.48
CA PRO A 453 33.01 -8.99 0.80
C PRO A 453 32.75 -10.49 1.05
N ASP A 454 32.15 -10.84 2.19
CA ASP A 454 31.76 -12.21 2.55
C ASP A 454 30.38 -12.64 1.98
N GLY A 455 29.74 -11.77 1.20
CA GLY A 455 28.43 -11.95 0.59
C GLY A 455 27.26 -11.70 1.53
N THR A 456 27.49 -11.12 2.71
CA THR A 456 26.44 -10.79 3.68
C THR A 456 25.91 -9.36 3.50
N ALA A 457 24.82 -9.04 4.23
CA ALA A 457 24.11 -7.76 4.19
C ALA A 457 23.82 -7.22 2.77
N PRO A 458 23.23 -8.05 1.87
CA PRO A 458 22.89 -7.59 0.53
C PRO A 458 21.84 -6.47 0.59
N ARG A 459 22.02 -5.47 -0.26
CA ARG A 459 21.17 -4.28 -0.37
C ARG A 459 20.97 -3.88 -1.83
N PHE A 460 19.77 -3.41 -2.16
CA PHE A 460 19.53 -2.75 -3.43
C PHE A 460 20.20 -1.39 -3.44
N VAL A 461 20.93 -1.12 -4.52
CA VAL A 461 21.60 0.16 -4.78
C VAL A 461 21.12 0.70 -6.13
N PRO A 462 20.88 2.02 -6.27
CA PRO A 462 20.38 2.59 -7.51
C PRO A 462 21.45 2.53 -8.61
N VAL A 463 21.01 2.31 -9.86
CA VAL A 463 21.84 2.37 -11.07
C VAL A 463 21.18 3.26 -12.11
N GLN A 464 21.97 3.73 -13.08
CA GLN A 464 21.52 4.60 -14.17
C GLN A 464 21.60 3.91 -15.55
N ALA A 465 22.07 2.66 -15.59
CA ALA A 465 22.19 1.92 -16.83
C ALA A 465 20.78 1.55 -17.37
N PRO A 466 20.55 1.71 -18.69
CA PRO A 466 19.26 1.37 -19.29
C PRO A 466 19.03 -0.14 -19.28
N ILE A 467 17.76 -0.57 -19.29
CA ILE A 467 17.40 -1.98 -19.50
C ILE A 467 17.95 -2.43 -20.86
N PRO A 468 18.83 -3.45 -20.96
CA PRO A 468 19.32 -3.92 -22.26
C PRO A 468 18.17 -4.40 -23.16
N LEU A 469 18.19 -3.99 -24.44
CA LEU A 469 17.26 -4.45 -25.48
C LEU A 469 18.03 -5.12 -26.61
N ARG A 470 17.82 -6.43 -26.80
CA ARG A 470 18.28 -7.19 -27.98
C ARG A 470 17.21 -7.18 -29.06
N VAL A 471 17.63 -7.17 -30.33
CA VAL A 471 16.74 -7.36 -31.48
C VAL A 471 17.22 -8.56 -32.26
N ILE A 472 16.32 -9.49 -32.55
CA ILE A 472 16.58 -10.72 -33.29
C ILE A 472 15.68 -10.74 -34.51
N GLU A 473 16.26 -11.04 -35.68
CA GLU A 473 15.48 -11.35 -36.88
C GLU A 473 15.31 -12.86 -36.99
N SER A 474 14.10 -13.31 -37.33
CA SER A 474 13.72 -14.71 -37.28
C SER A 474 12.81 -15.10 -38.44
N GLU A 475 13.03 -16.31 -38.97
CA GLU A 475 12.19 -16.93 -40.00
C GLU A 475 11.20 -17.96 -39.41
N ASP A 476 11.29 -18.26 -38.10
CA ASP A 476 10.48 -19.28 -37.42
C ASP A 476 9.66 -18.65 -36.29
N SER A 477 8.34 -18.62 -36.46
CA SER A 477 7.37 -18.13 -35.47
C SER A 477 7.40 -18.82 -34.09
N THR A 478 8.17 -19.90 -33.92
CA THR A 478 8.40 -20.60 -32.64
C THR A 478 9.73 -20.25 -31.95
N ASN A 479 10.52 -19.32 -32.52
CA ASN A 479 11.86 -18.95 -32.05
C ASN A 479 11.90 -18.40 -30.61
N TRP A 480 10.78 -17.90 -30.07
CA TRP A 480 10.72 -17.43 -28.68
C TRP A 480 11.07 -18.52 -27.65
N LEU A 481 10.73 -19.80 -27.91
CA LEU A 481 11.07 -20.91 -27.01
C LEU A 481 12.58 -21.16 -26.99
N ALA A 482 13.23 -21.08 -28.15
CA ALA A 482 14.68 -21.23 -28.25
C ALA A 482 15.40 -20.08 -27.52
N GLU A 483 14.93 -18.84 -27.69
CA GLU A 483 15.46 -17.68 -26.97
C GLU A 483 15.24 -17.79 -25.45
N ALA A 484 14.04 -18.24 -25.04
CA ALA A 484 13.73 -18.49 -23.63
C ALA A 484 14.70 -19.51 -23.01
N ASP A 485 14.94 -20.63 -23.69
CA ASP A 485 15.76 -21.74 -23.19
C ASP A 485 17.27 -21.46 -23.21
N GLU A 486 17.78 -20.91 -24.31
CA GLU A 486 19.23 -20.79 -24.52
C GLU A 486 19.81 -19.47 -24.03
N VAL A 487 18.98 -18.43 -23.86
CA VAL A 487 19.41 -17.10 -23.41
C VAL A 487 18.69 -16.71 -22.13
N GLU A 488 17.37 -16.52 -22.18
CA GLU A 488 16.67 -15.76 -21.14
C GLU A 488 16.59 -16.50 -19.79
N LEU A 489 16.39 -17.81 -19.79
CA LEU A 489 16.39 -18.65 -18.58
C LEU A 489 17.78 -19.16 -18.20
N ARG A 490 18.79 -18.96 -19.05
CA ARG A 490 20.12 -19.58 -18.93
C ARG A 490 21.23 -18.59 -18.57
N GLU A 491 21.24 -17.40 -19.15
CA GLU A 491 22.31 -16.44 -18.94
C GLU A 491 22.08 -15.62 -17.67
N PRO A 492 22.97 -15.68 -16.65
CA PRO A 492 22.77 -14.98 -15.38
C PRO A 492 22.81 -13.45 -15.54
N PHE A 493 22.14 -12.73 -14.65
CA PHE A 493 22.31 -11.29 -14.53
C PHE A 493 23.65 -10.92 -13.89
N ASP A 494 24.32 -9.88 -14.40
CA ASP A 494 25.35 -9.20 -13.62
C ASP A 494 24.70 -8.31 -12.56
N TRP A 495 24.36 -8.94 -11.45
CA TRP A 495 23.68 -8.31 -10.34
C TRP A 495 24.47 -7.18 -9.68
N ARG A 496 25.80 -7.08 -9.89
CA ARG A 496 26.65 -6.03 -9.28
C ARG A 496 26.51 -4.70 -10.00
N THR A 497 26.35 -4.76 -11.32
CA THR A 497 26.27 -3.57 -12.18
C THR A 497 24.82 -3.23 -12.54
N GLY A 498 23.95 -4.23 -12.64
CA GLY A 498 22.54 -4.06 -13.01
C GLY A 498 22.35 -3.45 -14.41
N PRO A 499 21.11 -3.09 -14.78
CA PRO A 499 19.87 -3.35 -14.05
C PRO A 499 19.51 -4.84 -14.00
N LEU A 500 18.66 -5.24 -13.06
CA LEU A 500 18.19 -6.62 -12.89
C LEU A 500 17.03 -7.00 -13.84
N ALA A 501 17.03 -6.43 -15.04
CA ALA A 501 16.02 -6.59 -16.07
C ALA A 501 16.68 -6.52 -17.45
N ARG A 502 16.17 -7.28 -18.42
CA ARG A 502 16.55 -7.21 -19.85
C ARG A 502 15.35 -7.53 -20.74
N ALA A 503 15.42 -7.16 -22.00
CA ALA A 503 14.38 -7.43 -22.97
C ALA A 503 14.95 -7.87 -24.32
N VAL A 504 14.16 -8.63 -25.06
CA VAL A 504 14.42 -8.99 -26.45
C VAL A 504 13.17 -8.78 -27.29
N LEU A 505 13.34 -8.15 -28.44
CA LEU A 505 12.34 -8.00 -29.48
C LEU A 505 12.72 -8.93 -30.65
N ILE A 506 11.93 -9.97 -30.87
CA ILE A 506 12.08 -10.85 -32.03
C ILE A 506 11.18 -10.32 -33.13
N LYS A 507 11.76 -10.02 -34.29
CA LYS A 507 11.05 -9.57 -35.50
C LYS A 507 10.97 -10.73 -36.48
N GLU A 508 9.77 -11.24 -36.71
CA GLU A 508 9.53 -12.34 -37.64
C GLU A 508 9.34 -11.82 -39.07
N THR A 509 9.73 -12.62 -40.06
CA THR A 509 9.62 -12.24 -41.48
C THR A 509 8.17 -12.08 -41.97
N ASP A 510 7.20 -12.66 -41.27
CA ASP A 510 5.76 -12.54 -41.59
C ASP A 510 5.10 -11.24 -41.08
N GLY A 511 5.88 -10.37 -40.44
CA GLY A 511 5.41 -9.10 -39.87
C GLY A 511 4.86 -9.22 -38.43
N THR A 512 4.93 -10.42 -37.83
CA THR A 512 4.69 -10.63 -36.40
C THR A 512 5.95 -10.29 -35.60
N ASN A 513 5.77 -9.79 -34.37
CA ASN A 513 6.88 -9.51 -33.46
C ASN A 513 6.60 -10.16 -32.10
N GLU A 514 7.64 -10.52 -31.36
CA GLU A 514 7.53 -11.05 -30.00
C GLU A 514 8.36 -10.17 -29.07
N LEU A 515 7.74 -9.65 -28.01
CA LEU A 515 8.45 -8.97 -26.94
C LEU A 515 8.58 -9.92 -25.75
N ILE A 516 9.83 -10.20 -25.37
CA ILE A 516 10.15 -10.91 -24.12
C ILE A 516 10.81 -9.92 -23.17
N VAL A 517 10.30 -9.86 -21.94
CA VAL A 517 10.91 -9.09 -20.84
C VAL A 517 11.28 -10.06 -19.73
N THR A 518 12.56 -10.09 -19.38
CA THR A 518 13.13 -11.00 -18.37
C THR A 518 13.56 -10.20 -17.15
N LEU A 519 13.12 -10.65 -15.98
CA LEU A 519 13.32 -10.00 -14.70
C LEU A 519 13.94 -10.97 -13.69
N HIS A 520 14.79 -10.46 -12.82
CA HIS A 520 15.34 -11.21 -11.70
C HIS A 520 14.28 -11.35 -10.57
N TYR A 521 14.13 -12.54 -10.00
CA TYR A 521 13.08 -12.83 -9.00
C TYR A 521 13.14 -12.03 -7.69
N ALA A 522 14.31 -11.45 -7.37
CA ALA A 522 14.43 -10.53 -6.24
C ALA A 522 13.72 -9.17 -6.46
N ILE A 523 13.39 -8.79 -7.70
CA ILE A 523 12.69 -7.52 -7.98
C ILE A 523 11.30 -7.72 -8.57
N ALA A 524 10.93 -8.94 -8.97
CA ALA A 524 9.70 -9.19 -9.73
C ALA A 524 9.12 -10.59 -9.44
N ASP A 525 7.82 -10.70 -9.68
CA ASP A 525 7.03 -11.93 -9.75
C ASP A 525 6.26 -12.02 -11.09
N GLY A 526 5.42 -13.05 -11.27
CA GLY A 526 4.73 -13.32 -12.54
C GLY A 526 3.82 -12.19 -12.99
N GLU A 527 3.13 -11.58 -12.03
CA GLU A 527 2.29 -10.43 -12.29
C GLU A 527 3.13 -9.20 -12.66
N SER A 528 4.25 -8.97 -11.96
CA SER A 528 5.20 -7.90 -12.32
C SER A 528 5.71 -8.06 -13.74
N ALA A 529 6.04 -9.28 -14.18
CA ALA A 529 6.53 -9.55 -15.53
C ALA A 529 5.51 -9.15 -16.60
N LEU A 530 4.27 -9.66 -16.51
CA LEU A 530 3.19 -9.30 -17.44
C LEU A 530 2.85 -7.80 -17.39
N SER A 531 2.85 -7.23 -16.19
CA SER A 531 2.57 -5.81 -15.96
C SER A 531 3.63 -4.90 -16.60
N VAL A 532 4.91 -5.23 -16.47
CA VAL A 532 6.00 -4.49 -17.10
C VAL A 532 5.87 -4.57 -18.62
N ALA A 533 5.65 -5.75 -19.21
CA ALA A 533 5.46 -5.88 -20.65
C ALA A 533 4.27 -5.05 -21.16
N LYS A 534 3.13 -5.09 -20.45
CA LYS A 534 1.95 -4.26 -20.78
C LYS A 534 2.30 -2.78 -20.77
N GLN A 535 2.92 -2.28 -19.70
CA GLN A 535 3.28 -0.87 -19.56
C GLN A 535 4.26 -0.41 -20.65
N VAL A 536 5.25 -1.26 -20.99
CA VAL A 536 6.21 -0.98 -22.07
C VAL A 536 5.49 -0.81 -23.39
N LEU A 537 4.55 -1.70 -23.72
CA LEU A 537 3.78 -1.63 -24.96
C LEU A 537 2.86 -0.41 -25.02
N GLN A 538 2.20 -0.06 -23.90
CA GLN A 538 1.34 1.13 -23.83
C GLN A 538 2.12 2.42 -24.12
N VAL A 539 3.29 2.59 -23.48
CA VAL A 539 4.17 3.74 -23.75
C VAL A 539 4.69 3.71 -25.19
N ALA A 540 5.16 2.56 -25.65
CA ALA A 540 5.74 2.39 -26.98
C ALA A 540 4.74 2.73 -28.10
N ALA A 541 3.44 2.46 -27.88
CA ALA A 541 2.36 2.81 -28.79
C ALA A 541 1.92 4.28 -28.71
N GLY A 542 2.51 5.09 -27.82
CA GLY A 542 2.18 6.49 -27.64
C GLY A 542 0.86 6.73 -26.89
N GLU A 543 0.36 5.76 -26.14
CA GLU A 543 -0.77 5.99 -25.24
C GLU A 543 -0.33 6.93 -24.11
N ALA A 544 -1.11 7.99 -23.88
CA ALA A 544 -0.91 8.89 -22.75
C ALA A 544 -1.33 8.18 -21.46
N ALA A 545 -0.50 7.28 -20.95
CA ALA A 545 -0.68 6.73 -19.63
C ALA A 545 0.07 7.61 -18.61
N ASP A 546 -0.62 7.97 -17.52
CA ASP A 546 -0.05 8.75 -16.42
C ASP A 546 0.99 7.88 -15.69
N PHE A 547 2.26 8.04 -16.07
CA PHE A 547 3.41 7.36 -15.49
C PHE A 547 4.11 8.19 -14.40
N SER A 548 3.34 8.53 -13.36
CA SER A 548 3.89 9.04 -12.10
C SER A 548 4.87 8.04 -11.47
N PRO A 549 6.05 8.47 -10.97
CA PRO A 549 7.04 7.57 -10.35
C PRO A 549 6.44 6.74 -9.21
N ALA A 550 6.69 5.44 -9.22
CA ALA A 550 6.28 4.55 -8.13
C ALA A 550 7.18 4.79 -6.90
N PRO A 551 6.63 4.78 -5.68
CA PRO A 551 7.45 4.88 -4.47
C PRO A 551 8.34 3.65 -4.31
N VAL A 552 9.49 3.82 -3.66
CA VAL A 552 10.29 2.66 -3.21
C VAL A 552 9.55 2.02 -2.05
N ARG A 553 9.20 0.74 -2.15
CA ARG A 553 8.62 -0.01 -1.02
C ARG A 553 9.70 -0.62 -0.12
N PRO A 554 9.42 -0.78 1.20
CA PRO A 554 10.15 -1.69 2.08
C PRO A 554 10.08 -3.13 1.60
N GLY A 555 10.83 -4.00 2.28
CA GLY A 555 10.76 -5.45 2.03
C GLY A 555 9.33 -6.00 2.23
N PRO A 556 8.86 -6.96 1.40
CA PRO A 556 7.50 -7.51 1.50
C PRO A 556 7.12 -7.98 2.92
N GLU A 557 8.05 -8.58 3.67
CA GLU A 557 7.78 -9.11 5.01
C GLU A 557 7.75 -8.05 6.11
N GLU A 558 8.14 -6.80 5.82
CA GLU A 558 7.89 -5.63 6.66
C GLU A 558 6.46 -5.09 6.47
N LEU A 559 5.88 -5.38 5.31
CA LEU A 559 4.52 -4.99 4.93
C LEU A 559 3.46 -6.03 5.36
N PHE A 560 3.84 -7.08 6.08
CA PHE A 560 2.86 -8.06 6.55
C PHE A 560 1.88 -7.45 7.56
N PRO A 561 0.61 -7.87 7.60
CA PRO A 561 -0.35 -7.34 8.57
C PRO A 561 0.14 -7.50 10.01
N PRO A 562 -0.24 -6.63 10.96
CA PRO A 562 0.28 -6.66 12.34
C PRO A 562 0.20 -8.03 13.04
N ARG A 563 -0.82 -8.84 12.71
CA ARG A 563 -1.00 -10.20 13.25
C ARG A 563 0.03 -11.23 12.77
N PHE A 564 0.78 -10.92 11.71
CA PHE A 564 1.89 -11.70 11.15
C PHE A 564 3.25 -11.08 11.49
N GLN A 565 3.29 -10.02 12.29
CA GLN A 565 4.52 -9.40 12.79
C GLN A 565 4.76 -9.76 14.27
N GLY A 566 6.00 -9.57 14.73
CA GLY A 566 6.41 -9.77 16.13
C GLY A 566 6.01 -11.14 16.70
N ALA A 567 5.56 -11.15 17.97
CA ALA A 567 5.16 -12.37 18.67
C ALA A 567 3.95 -13.09 18.01
N GLY A 568 3.01 -12.32 17.45
CA GLY A 568 1.85 -12.88 16.74
C GLY A 568 2.26 -13.64 15.48
N GLY A 569 3.21 -13.08 14.72
CA GLY A 569 3.83 -13.74 13.58
C GLY A 569 4.55 -15.03 13.97
N ALA A 570 5.38 -14.98 15.02
CA ALA A 570 6.12 -16.15 15.51
C ALA A 570 5.19 -17.32 15.89
N LEU A 571 4.09 -17.06 16.60
CA LEU A 571 3.09 -18.06 16.96
C LEU A 571 2.44 -18.71 15.73
N ARG A 572 2.08 -17.91 14.72
CA ARG A 572 1.46 -18.41 13.47
C ARG A 572 2.44 -19.23 12.65
N THR A 573 3.68 -18.78 12.52
CA THR A 573 4.76 -19.53 11.85
C THR A 573 5.01 -20.88 12.54
N ALA A 574 5.06 -20.93 13.87
CA ALA A 574 5.18 -22.20 14.60
C ALA A 574 3.97 -23.13 14.35
N GLY A 575 2.76 -22.58 14.37
CA GLY A 575 1.53 -23.33 14.05
C GLY A 575 1.53 -23.88 12.61
N SER A 576 1.97 -23.09 11.63
CA SER A 576 2.11 -23.53 10.23
C SER A 576 3.13 -24.66 10.13
N PHE A 577 4.31 -24.49 10.74
CA PHE A 577 5.36 -25.50 10.73
C PHE A 577 4.90 -26.85 11.29
N LEU A 578 4.15 -26.86 12.40
CA LEU A 578 3.59 -28.10 12.95
C LEU A 578 2.61 -28.80 12.01
N ARG A 579 1.78 -28.04 11.28
CA ARG A 579 0.86 -28.60 10.27
C ARG A 579 1.62 -29.17 9.07
N ASP A 580 2.67 -28.50 8.63
CA ASP A 580 3.52 -28.99 7.55
C ASP A 580 4.23 -30.28 7.97
N GLN A 581 4.76 -30.35 9.19
CA GLN A 581 5.33 -31.58 9.74
C GLN A 581 4.31 -32.73 9.80
N LYS A 582 3.06 -32.44 10.21
CA LYS A 582 1.98 -33.43 10.19
C LYS A 582 1.67 -33.91 8.78
N SER A 583 1.75 -33.03 7.78
CA SER A 583 1.54 -33.36 6.37
C SER A 583 2.65 -34.28 5.85
N GLN A 584 3.90 -34.06 6.29
CA GLN A 584 5.05 -34.93 5.95
C GLN A 584 4.91 -36.36 6.49
N LEU A 585 4.13 -36.59 7.56
CA LEU A 585 3.83 -37.94 8.05
C LEU A 585 3.08 -38.80 7.02
N ARG A 586 2.42 -38.19 6.04
CA ARG A 586 1.75 -38.89 4.92
C ARG A 586 2.74 -39.48 3.91
N LYS A 587 4.04 -39.14 4.02
CA LYS A 587 5.12 -39.57 3.11
C LYS A 587 4.76 -39.34 1.63
N PRO A 588 4.54 -38.07 1.23
CA PRO A 588 4.21 -37.76 -0.14
C PRO A 588 5.32 -38.26 -1.08
N HIS A 589 4.92 -38.92 -2.15
CA HIS A 589 5.80 -39.34 -3.23
C HIS A 589 6.37 -38.13 -3.96
N ARG A 590 7.61 -38.26 -4.42
CA ARG A 590 8.36 -37.20 -5.08
C ARG A 590 8.81 -37.69 -6.44
N LEU A 591 8.81 -36.80 -7.43
CA LEU A 591 9.40 -37.13 -8.72
C LEU A 591 10.91 -37.26 -8.56
N GLU A 592 11.43 -38.46 -8.81
CA GLU A 592 12.86 -38.70 -8.81
C GLU A 592 13.49 -38.08 -10.07
N PRO A 593 14.63 -37.38 -9.95
CA PRO A 593 15.33 -36.83 -11.11
C PRO A 593 15.95 -37.96 -11.93
N THR A 594 15.97 -37.79 -13.25
CA THR A 594 16.69 -38.67 -14.17
C THR A 594 18.19 -38.65 -13.89
N THR A 595 18.73 -37.45 -13.62
CA THR A 595 20.14 -37.24 -13.25
C THR A 595 20.24 -36.25 -12.09
N LEU A 596 20.91 -36.64 -11.00
CA LEU A 596 21.23 -35.71 -9.92
C LEU A 596 22.39 -34.79 -10.35
N ALA A 597 22.09 -33.51 -10.57
CA ALA A 597 23.08 -32.49 -10.89
C ALA A 597 23.22 -31.44 -9.77
N PRO A 598 24.43 -30.97 -9.46
CA PRO A 598 24.63 -29.83 -8.56
C PRO A 598 24.05 -28.55 -9.17
N PRO A 599 23.64 -27.55 -8.36
CA PRO A 599 23.00 -26.32 -8.85
C PRO A 599 23.71 -25.65 -10.04
N ALA A 600 25.05 -25.50 -9.99
CA ALA A 600 25.80 -24.83 -11.06
C ALA A 600 25.67 -25.50 -12.46
N GLN A 601 25.26 -26.77 -12.52
CA GLN A 601 25.04 -27.52 -13.77
C GLN A 601 23.57 -27.58 -14.19
N ARG A 602 22.64 -27.06 -13.36
CA ARG A 602 21.21 -27.03 -13.64
C ARG A 602 20.89 -25.93 -14.62
N ARG A 603 20.02 -26.21 -15.60
CA ARG A 603 19.53 -25.23 -16.58
C ARG A 603 18.01 -25.29 -16.61
N SER A 604 17.36 -24.15 -16.39
CA SER A 604 15.92 -24.01 -16.55
C SER A 604 15.59 -24.02 -18.05
N ARG A 605 14.58 -24.80 -18.42
CA ARG A 605 14.02 -24.89 -19.77
C ARG A 605 12.50 -24.95 -19.71
N VAL A 606 11.83 -24.77 -20.83
CA VAL A 606 10.37 -24.77 -20.90
C VAL A 606 9.84 -25.60 -22.08
N VAL A 607 8.75 -26.33 -21.84
CA VAL A 607 7.86 -26.82 -22.90
C VAL A 607 6.50 -26.14 -22.78
N HIS A 608 5.91 -25.77 -23.92
CA HIS A 608 4.67 -24.99 -23.97
C HIS A 608 3.53 -25.83 -24.56
N ARG A 609 2.32 -25.67 -24.00
CA ARG A 609 1.04 -26.13 -24.53
C ARG A 609 0.00 -25.04 -24.32
N SER A 610 -1.08 -25.08 -25.09
CA SER A 610 -2.22 -24.18 -24.88
C SER A 610 -3.56 -24.87 -25.07
N LEU A 611 -4.60 -24.27 -24.49
CA LEU A 611 -6.00 -24.59 -24.76
C LEU A 611 -6.66 -23.40 -25.42
N ASP A 612 -7.33 -23.64 -26.55
CA ASP A 612 -8.15 -22.66 -27.24
C ASP A 612 -9.40 -22.25 -26.43
N ALA A 613 -10.13 -21.25 -26.94
CA ALA A 613 -11.31 -20.69 -26.29
C ALA A 613 -12.36 -21.76 -25.97
N ASP A 614 -12.69 -22.62 -26.93
CA ASP A 614 -13.72 -23.66 -26.76
C ASP A 614 -13.35 -24.64 -25.63
N ARG A 615 -12.08 -25.04 -25.57
CA ARG A 615 -11.59 -25.94 -24.51
C ARG A 615 -11.49 -25.26 -23.16
N LEU A 616 -11.08 -24.00 -23.13
CA LEU A 616 -11.02 -23.20 -21.90
C LEU A 616 -12.43 -22.98 -21.34
N ASP A 617 -13.40 -22.68 -22.18
CA ASP A 617 -14.81 -22.53 -21.79
C ASP A 617 -15.37 -23.84 -21.26
N ALA A 618 -15.11 -24.96 -21.94
CA ALA A 618 -15.52 -26.28 -21.47
C ALA A 618 -14.90 -26.64 -20.10
N LEU A 619 -13.62 -26.32 -19.92
CA LEU A 619 -12.90 -26.55 -18.66
C LEU A 619 -13.44 -25.67 -17.54
N THR A 620 -13.74 -24.40 -17.82
CA THR A 620 -14.34 -23.44 -16.87
C THR A 620 -15.74 -23.90 -16.46
N ALA A 621 -16.56 -24.30 -17.42
CA ALA A 621 -17.88 -24.88 -17.14
C ALA A 621 -17.78 -26.18 -16.32
N GLY A 622 -16.74 -26.99 -16.52
CA GLY A 622 -16.44 -28.16 -15.69
C GLY A 622 -16.10 -27.77 -14.25
N CYS A 623 -15.24 -26.76 -14.07
CA CYS A 623 -14.90 -26.19 -12.77
C CYS A 623 -16.14 -25.74 -12.00
N ASP A 624 -17.04 -25.00 -12.66
CA ASP A 624 -18.30 -24.51 -12.08
C ASP A 624 -19.22 -25.65 -11.64
N ARG A 625 -19.41 -26.67 -12.51
CA ARG A 625 -20.26 -27.83 -12.20
C ARG A 625 -19.78 -28.61 -10.97
N HIS A 626 -18.47 -28.66 -10.75
CA HIS A 626 -17.85 -29.42 -9.66
C HIS A 626 -17.49 -28.56 -8.44
N GLY A 627 -17.69 -27.24 -8.49
CA GLY A 627 -17.40 -26.33 -7.40
C GLY A 627 -15.91 -26.26 -7.06
N VAL A 628 -15.04 -26.29 -8.07
CA VAL A 628 -13.57 -26.19 -7.92
C VAL A 628 -13.03 -25.05 -8.77
N GLY A 629 -11.94 -24.41 -8.35
CA GLY A 629 -11.27 -23.38 -9.15
C GLY A 629 -10.36 -23.97 -10.23
N LEU A 630 -10.08 -23.19 -11.28
CA LEU A 630 -9.19 -23.60 -12.36
C LEU A 630 -7.77 -23.92 -11.86
N GLN A 631 -7.28 -23.22 -10.84
CA GLN A 631 -6.00 -23.52 -10.19
C GLN A 631 -5.96 -24.95 -9.60
N ALA A 632 -7.05 -25.39 -8.98
CA ALA A 632 -7.13 -26.73 -8.41
C ALA A 632 -7.21 -27.81 -9.51
N ALA A 633 -7.95 -27.55 -10.60
CA ALA A 633 -7.98 -28.43 -11.77
C ALA A 633 -6.60 -28.56 -12.43
N LEU A 634 -5.89 -27.45 -12.65
CA LEU A 634 -4.53 -27.43 -13.17
C LEU A 634 -3.54 -28.18 -12.27
N SER A 635 -3.64 -27.96 -10.95
CA SER A 635 -2.81 -28.65 -9.96
C SER A 635 -3.10 -30.16 -9.92
N ALA A 636 -4.37 -30.56 -10.05
CA ALA A 636 -4.77 -31.96 -10.14
C ALA A 636 -4.26 -32.63 -11.42
N ALA A 637 -4.36 -31.94 -12.56
CA ALA A 637 -3.85 -32.43 -13.84
C ALA A 637 -2.33 -32.64 -13.80
N LEU A 638 -1.57 -31.68 -13.25
CA LEU A 638 -0.12 -31.82 -13.07
C LEU A 638 0.22 -32.99 -12.13
N LEU A 639 -0.54 -33.16 -11.05
CA LEU A 639 -0.38 -34.29 -10.12
C LEU A 639 -0.66 -35.63 -10.81
N ILE A 640 -1.74 -35.74 -11.60
CA ILE A 640 -2.08 -36.95 -12.37
C ILE A 640 -0.96 -37.28 -13.36
N ALA A 641 -0.47 -36.28 -14.11
CA ALA A 641 0.63 -36.44 -15.06
C ALA A 641 1.88 -36.95 -14.35
N ALA A 642 2.25 -36.35 -13.22
CA ALA A 642 3.39 -36.77 -12.42
C ALA A 642 3.23 -38.19 -11.87
N ALA A 643 2.03 -38.55 -11.41
CA ALA A 643 1.77 -39.88 -10.87
C ALA A 643 1.82 -40.97 -11.94
N ARG A 644 1.31 -40.69 -13.15
CA ARG A 644 1.41 -41.57 -14.30
C ARG A 644 2.85 -41.74 -14.77
N GLU A 645 3.61 -40.65 -14.82
CA GLU A 645 5.03 -40.68 -15.19
C GLU A 645 5.84 -41.51 -14.21
N ALA A 646 5.56 -41.38 -12.91
CA ALA A 646 6.18 -42.18 -11.86
C ALA A 646 5.73 -43.66 -11.84
N GLY A 647 4.80 -44.08 -12.71
CA GLY A 647 4.27 -45.44 -12.75
C GLY A 647 3.45 -45.80 -11.51
N THR A 648 2.71 -44.85 -10.94
CA THR A 648 2.00 -45.05 -9.67
C THR A 648 0.74 -45.89 -9.85
N GLU A 649 0.80 -47.16 -9.45
CA GLU A 649 -0.33 -48.11 -9.55
C GLU A 649 -1.24 -48.11 -8.32
N LYS A 650 -0.79 -47.56 -7.18
CA LYS A 650 -1.53 -47.56 -5.92
C LYS A 650 -1.81 -46.14 -5.44
N ALA A 651 -2.91 -45.98 -4.72
CA ALA A 651 -3.27 -44.68 -4.20
C ALA A 651 -2.20 -44.14 -3.23
N THR A 652 -1.63 -42.98 -3.57
CA THR A 652 -0.41 -42.44 -2.95
C THR A 652 -0.53 -40.93 -2.80
N TRP A 653 0.07 -40.38 -1.74
CA TRP A 653 0.08 -38.93 -1.50
C TRP A 653 1.11 -38.25 -2.40
N TYR A 654 0.75 -37.09 -2.95
CA TYR A 654 1.65 -36.15 -3.60
C TYR A 654 1.56 -34.81 -2.88
N THR A 655 2.47 -33.89 -3.20
CA THR A 655 2.38 -32.50 -2.76
C THR A 655 2.57 -31.60 -3.97
N VAL A 656 1.61 -30.70 -4.18
CA VAL A 656 1.70 -29.67 -5.21
C VAL A 656 1.92 -28.33 -4.52
N GLY A 657 3.03 -27.66 -4.86
CA GLY A 657 3.32 -26.31 -4.41
C GLY A 657 2.58 -25.30 -5.28
N SER A 658 1.56 -24.66 -4.74
CA SER A 658 0.85 -23.58 -5.43
C SER A 658 1.43 -22.23 -5.03
N SER A 659 1.84 -21.44 -6.02
CA SER A 659 2.21 -20.05 -5.80
C SER A 659 1.00 -19.20 -5.47
N VAL A 660 1.18 -18.21 -4.60
CA VAL A 660 0.16 -17.28 -4.15
C VAL A 660 0.68 -15.87 -4.38
N ASN A 661 -0.02 -15.09 -5.20
CA ASN A 661 0.14 -13.65 -5.20
C ASN A 661 -0.43 -13.11 -3.87
N PHE A 662 0.38 -12.38 -3.10
CA PHE A 662 -0.02 -11.82 -1.81
C PHE A 662 -0.09 -10.29 -1.78
N ARG A 663 -0.09 -9.59 -2.92
CA ARG A 663 -0.19 -8.12 -3.01
C ARG A 663 -1.30 -7.54 -2.15
N ASP A 664 -2.50 -8.12 -2.24
CA ASP A 664 -3.69 -7.73 -1.48
C ASP A 664 -3.68 -8.13 0.01
N HIS A 665 -2.68 -8.91 0.42
CA HIS A 665 -2.54 -9.36 1.80
C HIS A 665 -1.63 -8.49 2.64
N LEU A 666 -0.95 -7.51 2.03
CA LEU A 666 -0.04 -6.57 2.67
C LEU A 666 -0.78 -5.40 3.32
N ASP A 667 -0.13 -4.77 4.31
CA ASP A 667 -0.55 -3.49 4.88
C ASP A 667 -0.18 -2.36 3.90
N GLY A 668 -1.21 -1.73 3.32
CA GLY A 668 -1.10 -0.91 2.11
C GLY A 668 -0.84 -1.80 0.88
N ALA A 669 -1.88 -2.43 0.32
CA ALA A 669 -1.78 -3.37 -0.79
C ALA A 669 -0.90 -2.84 -1.95
N ALA A 670 -0.14 -3.74 -2.57
CA ALA A 670 0.62 -3.44 -3.79
C ALA A 670 -0.32 -3.35 -4.99
N GLY A 671 -0.17 -2.32 -5.81
CA GLY A 671 -0.98 -2.18 -7.02
C GLY A 671 -0.55 -3.15 -8.13
N ASP A 672 -1.45 -3.40 -9.07
CA ASP A 672 -1.26 -4.33 -10.20
C ASP A 672 -0.18 -3.84 -11.18
N THR A 673 0.09 -2.52 -11.19
CA THR A 673 1.16 -1.91 -12.00
C THR A 673 2.52 -1.91 -11.30
N GLU A 674 2.57 -2.31 -10.03
CA GLU A 674 3.75 -2.17 -9.19
C GLU A 674 4.74 -3.33 -9.38
N VAL A 675 6.02 -3.00 -9.54
CA VAL A 675 7.09 -3.99 -9.64
C VAL A 675 7.57 -4.40 -8.24
N GLY A 676 7.59 -5.70 -7.96
CA GLY A 676 8.13 -6.24 -6.72
C GLY A 676 8.02 -7.77 -6.63
N THR A 677 8.54 -8.35 -5.55
CA THR A 677 8.44 -9.79 -5.29
C THR A 677 7.30 -10.07 -4.31
N TYR A 678 6.11 -10.38 -4.85
CA TYR A 678 4.90 -10.61 -4.06
C TYR A 678 4.34 -12.03 -4.20
N GLN A 679 5.26 -13.00 -4.30
CA GLN A 679 4.95 -14.41 -4.47
C GLN A 679 5.30 -15.22 -3.21
N GLY A 680 4.30 -15.91 -2.66
CA GLY A 680 4.45 -16.91 -1.61
C GLY A 680 4.14 -18.30 -2.15
N MET A 681 4.39 -19.35 -1.36
CA MET A 681 4.07 -20.72 -1.76
C MET A 681 3.25 -21.43 -0.68
N ILE A 682 2.25 -22.19 -1.12
CA ILE A 682 1.48 -23.12 -0.29
C ILE A 682 1.71 -24.54 -0.81
N ALA A 683 2.23 -25.41 0.04
CA ALA A 683 2.37 -26.83 -0.25
C ALA A 683 1.08 -27.58 0.11
N THR A 684 0.38 -28.09 -0.90
CA THR A 684 -0.92 -28.77 -0.74
C THR A 684 -0.75 -30.28 -0.92
N PRO A 685 -0.84 -31.08 0.17
CA PRO A 685 -0.84 -32.53 0.04
C PRO A 685 -2.18 -33.04 -0.51
N ALA A 686 -2.14 -33.85 -1.56
CA ALA A 686 -3.33 -34.43 -2.18
C ALA A 686 -3.10 -35.91 -2.52
N LYS A 687 -4.17 -36.71 -2.48
CA LYS A 687 -4.06 -38.16 -2.72
C LYS A 687 -4.36 -38.47 -4.19
N TYR A 688 -3.36 -38.98 -4.88
CA TYR A 688 -3.58 -39.62 -6.17
C TYR A 688 -4.22 -40.99 -5.97
N ALA A 689 -5.22 -41.34 -6.78
CA ALA A 689 -5.70 -42.70 -6.95
C ALA A 689 -5.96 -42.96 -8.44
N PRO A 690 -5.52 -44.10 -9.02
CA PRO A 690 -5.67 -44.36 -10.46
C PRO A 690 -7.11 -44.35 -10.98
N TRP A 691 -8.09 -44.59 -10.10
CA TRP A 691 -9.51 -44.59 -10.41
C TRP A 691 -10.21 -43.26 -10.10
N ALA A 692 -9.53 -42.32 -9.44
CA ALA A 692 -10.12 -41.02 -9.14
C ALA A 692 -10.17 -40.17 -10.41
N SER A 693 -11.30 -39.49 -10.59
CA SER A 693 -11.45 -38.47 -11.62
C SER A 693 -10.59 -37.24 -11.34
N LEU A 694 -10.33 -36.43 -12.37
CA LEU A 694 -9.70 -35.11 -12.23
C LEU A 694 -10.39 -34.29 -11.13
N TRP A 695 -11.72 -34.25 -11.15
CA TRP A 695 -12.54 -33.44 -10.27
C TRP A 695 -12.47 -33.87 -8.81
N GLU A 696 -12.37 -35.17 -8.52
CA GLU A 696 -12.21 -35.65 -7.13
C GLU A 696 -10.88 -35.20 -6.53
N ILE A 697 -9.79 -35.27 -7.31
CA ILE A 697 -8.46 -34.81 -6.89
C ILE A 697 -8.45 -33.28 -6.79
N ALA A 698 -9.03 -32.57 -7.76
CA ALA A 698 -9.15 -31.10 -7.73
C ALA A 698 -9.94 -30.63 -6.51
N ALA A 699 -11.05 -31.29 -6.16
CA ALA A 699 -11.83 -30.94 -4.99
C ALA A 699 -11.07 -31.18 -3.67
N GLU A 700 -10.20 -32.19 -3.60
CA GLU A 700 -9.30 -32.36 -2.45
C GLU A 700 -8.28 -31.22 -2.36
N ILE A 701 -7.66 -30.85 -3.48
CA ILE A 701 -6.71 -29.74 -3.56
C ILE A 701 -7.38 -28.43 -3.17
N GLU A 702 -8.56 -28.13 -3.72
CA GLU A 702 -9.34 -26.91 -3.44
C GLU A 702 -9.62 -26.75 -1.94
N ARG A 703 -10.11 -27.81 -1.28
CA ARG A 703 -10.42 -27.78 0.16
C ARG A 703 -9.19 -27.52 1.01
N GLU A 704 -8.08 -28.23 0.75
CA GLU A 704 -6.85 -28.08 1.55
C GLU A 704 -6.16 -26.74 1.27
N TYR A 705 -6.10 -26.31 0.00
CA TYR A 705 -5.55 -25.02 -0.41
C TYR A 705 -6.36 -23.86 0.20
N GLY A 706 -7.69 -23.88 0.08
CA GLY A 706 -8.59 -22.88 0.66
C GLY A 706 -8.42 -22.74 2.17
N ALA A 707 -8.37 -23.88 2.89
CA ALA A 707 -8.14 -23.86 4.33
C ALA A 707 -6.79 -23.22 4.72
N ARG A 708 -5.74 -23.44 3.91
CA ARG A 708 -4.41 -22.82 4.10
C ARG A 708 -4.40 -21.33 3.74
N MET A 709 -5.16 -20.93 2.72
CA MET A 709 -5.35 -19.54 2.33
C MET A 709 -6.11 -18.74 3.38
N ASP A 710 -7.16 -19.28 3.98
CA ASP A 710 -7.92 -18.64 5.07
C ASP A 710 -7.02 -18.27 6.26
N ARG A 711 -6.04 -19.13 6.55
CA ARG A 711 -5.03 -18.90 7.60
C ARG A 711 -3.87 -18.02 7.17
N ARG A 712 -3.77 -17.72 5.87
CA ARG A 712 -2.63 -17.10 5.19
C ARG A 712 -1.31 -17.82 5.52
N ASP A 713 -1.31 -19.14 5.35
CA ASP A 713 -0.14 -19.98 5.62
C ASP A 713 1.06 -19.57 4.72
N HIS A 714 0.85 -18.97 3.54
CA HIS A 714 1.90 -18.40 2.69
C HIS A 714 2.71 -17.28 3.38
N LEU A 715 2.07 -16.37 4.13
CA LEU A 715 2.78 -15.33 4.90
C LEU A 715 3.58 -15.96 6.05
N SER A 716 3.03 -17.01 6.66
CA SER A 716 3.70 -17.75 7.74
C SER A 716 4.94 -18.48 7.22
N ALA A 717 4.87 -19.03 6.01
CA ALA A 717 5.99 -19.65 5.32
C ALA A 717 7.08 -18.63 4.96
N LEU A 718 6.72 -17.44 4.46
CA LEU A 718 7.67 -16.36 4.20
C LEU A 718 8.33 -15.85 5.50
N ASN A 719 7.59 -15.76 6.61
CA ASN A 719 8.17 -15.44 7.91
C ASN A 719 9.23 -16.47 8.36
N LEU A 720 9.14 -17.73 7.94
CA LEU A 720 10.18 -18.72 8.23
C LEU A 720 11.51 -18.36 7.55
N LEU A 721 11.48 -17.68 6.39
CA LEU A 721 12.69 -17.22 5.71
C LEU A 721 13.47 -16.18 6.52
N LYS A 722 12.81 -15.41 7.41
CA LYS A 722 13.51 -14.48 8.32
C LYS A 722 14.59 -15.18 9.15
N VAL A 723 14.35 -16.43 9.52
CA VAL A 723 15.27 -17.25 10.34
C VAL A 723 16.03 -18.30 9.53
N ALA A 724 15.41 -18.84 8.48
CA ALA A 724 15.96 -19.97 7.73
C ALA A 724 16.73 -19.57 6.45
N ALA A 725 16.49 -18.37 5.91
CA ALA A 725 17.18 -17.94 4.69
C ALA A 725 18.68 -17.72 4.97
N PRO A 726 19.57 -18.33 4.16
CA PRO A 726 21.01 -18.24 4.35
C PRO A 726 21.49 -16.79 4.22
N LYS A 727 22.48 -16.39 5.03
CA LYS A 727 22.99 -15.01 5.06
C LYS A 727 23.82 -14.63 3.83
N SER A 728 24.40 -15.61 3.14
CA SER A 728 25.26 -15.44 1.97
C SER A 728 25.22 -16.71 1.11
N VAL A 729 25.78 -16.63 -0.10
CA VAL A 729 25.95 -17.79 -0.99
C VAL A 729 26.81 -18.88 -0.33
N SER A 730 27.91 -18.51 0.34
CA SER A 730 28.81 -19.46 1.02
C SER A 730 28.14 -20.21 2.18
N ALA A 731 27.14 -19.59 2.82
CA ALA A 731 26.35 -20.21 3.88
C ALA A 731 25.12 -21.00 3.37
N SER A 732 24.90 -21.07 2.05
CA SER A 732 23.65 -21.63 1.50
C SER A 732 23.62 -23.16 1.37
N ALA A 733 24.78 -23.82 1.40
CA ALA A 733 24.91 -25.23 1.02
C ALA A 733 24.01 -26.20 1.81
N SER A 734 23.88 -26.00 3.13
CA SER A 734 23.00 -26.84 3.98
C SER A 734 21.51 -26.62 3.68
N THR A 735 21.11 -25.36 3.46
CA THR A 735 19.72 -25.02 3.10
C THR A 735 19.36 -25.56 1.72
N VAL A 736 20.25 -25.44 0.73
CA VAL A 736 20.04 -25.98 -0.62
C VAL A 736 19.92 -27.50 -0.58
N LYS A 737 20.82 -28.19 0.14
CA LYS A 737 20.72 -29.64 0.33
C LYS A 737 19.41 -30.05 1.00
N LEU A 738 18.93 -29.28 1.98
CA LEU A 738 17.65 -29.53 2.62
C LEU A 738 16.49 -29.35 1.63
N MET A 739 16.50 -28.32 0.79
CA MET A 739 15.48 -28.10 -0.25
C MET A 739 15.50 -29.22 -1.31
N ASP A 740 16.68 -29.60 -1.78
CA ASP A 740 16.82 -30.71 -2.74
C ASP A 740 16.30 -32.02 -2.18
N THR A 741 16.56 -32.34 -0.90
CA THR A 741 16.21 -33.64 -0.30
C THR A 741 14.84 -33.70 0.36
N ARG A 742 14.34 -32.57 0.87
CA ARG A 742 13.11 -32.50 1.71
C ARG A 742 12.23 -31.30 1.38
N GLY A 743 12.61 -30.45 0.44
CA GLY A 743 11.84 -29.28 0.04
C GLY A 743 10.46 -29.67 -0.50
N PRO A 744 9.45 -28.79 -0.31
CA PRO A 744 8.08 -29.05 -0.71
C PRO A 744 7.81 -28.96 -2.24
N GLY A 745 8.79 -28.53 -3.04
CA GLY A 745 8.58 -28.03 -4.42
C GLY A 745 9.04 -28.92 -5.57
N HIS A 746 8.74 -30.23 -5.56
CA HIS A 746 9.07 -31.08 -6.74
C HIS A 746 8.04 -30.97 -7.87
N LEU A 747 6.83 -30.51 -7.53
CA LEU A 747 5.73 -30.20 -8.45
C LEU A 747 5.16 -28.86 -8.03
N CYS A 748 5.52 -27.81 -8.77
CA CYS A 748 5.03 -26.46 -8.50
C CYS A 748 4.08 -26.01 -9.61
N MET A 749 3.04 -25.25 -9.25
CA MET A 749 2.07 -24.66 -10.15
C MET A 749 1.86 -23.19 -9.77
N THR A 750 2.02 -22.30 -10.73
CA THR A 750 1.67 -20.88 -10.61
C THR A 750 0.61 -20.54 -11.63
N TYR A 751 -0.55 -20.11 -11.16
CA TYR A 751 -1.64 -19.69 -12.02
C TYR A 751 -1.98 -18.23 -11.72
N LEU A 752 -1.98 -17.36 -12.74
CA LEU A 752 -2.29 -15.92 -12.57
C LEU A 752 -3.73 -15.55 -12.89
N GLY A 753 -4.64 -16.52 -13.03
CA GLY A 753 -6.04 -16.19 -13.32
C GLY A 753 -6.27 -15.75 -14.76
N ASP A 754 -7.39 -15.06 -14.94
CA ASP A 754 -7.66 -14.19 -16.08
C ASP A 754 -6.94 -12.86 -15.83
N TYR A 755 -5.74 -12.74 -16.41
CA TYR A 755 -4.94 -11.53 -16.26
C TYR A 755 -5.37 -10.51 -17.32
N PRO A 756 -5.82 -9.30 -16.97
CA PRO A 756 -6.37 -8.35 -17.92
C PRO A 756 -5.28 -7.74 -18.81
N PHE A 757 -4.92 -8.46 -19.87
CA PHE A 757 -4.03 -8.03 -20.93
C PHE A 757 -4.86 -7.57 -22.14
N PRO A 758 -4.67 -6.34 -22.64
CA PRO A 758 -5.48 -5.83 -23.74
C PRO A 758 -5.24 -6.61 -25.05
N ASP A 759 -6.29 -6.83 -25.82
CA ASP A 759 -6.21 -7.39 -27.17
C ASP A 759 -5.57 -6.41 -28.17
N LYS A 760 -5.62 -5.11 -27.85
CA LYS A 760 -5.14 -4.03 -28.72
C LYS A 760 -4.52 -2.90 -27.91
N ILE A 761 -3.37 -2.41 -28.35
CA ILE A 761 -2.73 -1.18 -27.85
C ILE A 761 -2.34 -0.34 -29.06
N GLY A 762 -2.81 0.92 -29.12
CA GLY A 762 -2.61 1.78 -30.29
C GLY A 762 -3.03 1.10 -31.61
N SER A 763 -2.08 0.91 -32.53
CA SER A 763 -2.29 0.21 -33.82
C SER A 763 -1.96 -1.28 -33.79
N TRP A 764 -1.47 -1.81 -32.67
CA TRP A 764 -1.01 -3.19 -32.54
C TRP A 764 -2.10 -4.10 -32.01
N GLN A 765 -2.23 -5.28 -32.62
CA GLN A 765 -3.01 -6.39 -32.06
C GLN A 765 -2.07 -7.27 -31.24
N LEU A 766 -2.49 -7.63 -30.04
CA LEU A 766 -1.70 -8.38 -29.07
C LEU A 766 -2.32 -9.75 -28.85
N GLU A 767 -1.47 -10.77 -28.75
CA GLU A 767 -1.90 -12.16 -28.63
C GLU A 767 -0.97 -12.93 -27.69
N GLY A 768 -1.51 -13.97 -27.06
CA GLY A 768 -0.74 -14.96 -26.30
C GLY A 768 0.20 -14.36 -25.26
N ALA A 769 -0.27 -13.33 -24.54
CA ALA A 769 0.48 -12.73 -23.44
C ALA A 769 0.62 -13.75 -22.31
N GLN A 770 1.84 -14.16 -21.99
CA GLN A 770 2.07 -15.23 -21.02
C GLN A 770 3.33 -15.01 -20.21
N PHE A 771 3.51 -15.78 -19.15
CA PHE A 771 4.72 -15.76 -18.35
C PHE A 771 5.30 -17.16 -18.12
N VAL A 772 6.62 -17.20 -18.03
CA VAL A 772 7.41 -18.41 -17.75
C VAL A 772 8.28 -18.17 -16.54
N SER A 773 8.27 -19.14 -15.62
CA SER A 773 9.13 -19.15 -14.45
C SER A 773 10.26 -20.14 -14.65
N GLY A 774 11.50 -19.68 -14.47
CA GLY A 774 12.62 -20.58 -14.22
C GLY A 774 12.50 -21.29 -12.87
N MET A 775 13.31 -22.32 -12.68
CA MET A 775 13.50 -22.97 -11.39
C MET A 775 14.95 -23.35 -11.21
N SER A 776 15.61 -22.78 -10.20
CA SER A 776 17.05 -22.91 -10.05
C SER A 776 17.46 -23.98 -9.02
N VAL A 777 16.98 -23.85 -7.78
CA VAL A 777 17.51 -24.58 -6.61
C VAL A 777 16.46 -25.27 -5.75
N SER A 778 15.16 -25.13 -6.08
CA SER A 778 14.07 -25.52 -5.20
C SER A 778 13.03 -26.47 -5.82
N GLY A 779 13.43 -27.25 -6.83
CA GLY A 779 12.56 -28.21 -7.51
C GLY A 779 13.07 -28.64 -8.88
N PHE A 780 12.29 -29.49 -9.55
CA PHE A 780 12.59 -29.97 -10.92
C PHE A 780 11.51 -29.65 -11.95
N ILE A 781 10.23 -29.55 -11.55
CA ILE A 781 9.10 -29.11 -12.39
C ILE A 781 8.36 -27.89 -11.81
N MET A 782 8.22 -26.83 -12.60
CA MET A 782 7.48 -25.60 -12.29
C MET A 782 6.55 -25.28 -13.46
N ALA A 783 5.27 -25.58 -13.28
CA ALA A 783 4.26 -25.20 -14.23
C ALA A 783 3.81 -23.75 -14.01
N THR A 784 3.73 -22.97 -15.08
CA THR A 784 3.07 -21.66 -15.08
C THR A 784 1.90 -21.66 -16.05
N ALA A 785 0.81 -21.01 -15.66
CA ALA A 785 -0.37 -20.87 -16.49
C ALA A 785 -1.05 -19.51 -16.30
N ASN A 786 -1.62 -18.99 -17.38
CA ASN A 786 -2.49 -17.82 -17.36
C ASN A 786 -3.48 -17.89 -18.52
N ALA A 787 -4.66 -17.31 -18.33
CA ALA A 787 -5.63 -17.11 -19.39
C ALA A 787 -5.56 -15.65 -19.86
N THR A 788 -5.40 -15.46 -21.17
CA THR A 788 -5.38 -14.15 -21.86
C THR A 788 -5.83 -14.36 -23.29
N HIS A 789 -6.47 -13.38 -23.94
CA HIS A 789 -6.83 -13.47 -25.36
C HIS A 789 -7.68 -14.72 -25.70
N ASN A 790 -8.53 -15.15 -24.76
CA ASN A 790 -9.32 -16.39 -24.82
C ASN A 790 -8.49 -17.68 -25.04
N GLU A 791 -7.23 -17.69 -24.61
CA GLU A 791 -6.35 -18.85 -24.67
C GLU A 791 -5.73 -19.09 -23.28
N LEU A 792 -5.71 -20.36 -22.84
CA LEU A 792 -4.97 -20.75 -21.66
C LEU A 792 -3.57 -21.22 -22.08
N SER A 793 -2.55 -20.46 -21.73
CA SER A 793 -1.16 -20.89 -21.87
C SER A 793 -0.76 -21.77 -20.70
N LEU A 794 -0.13 -22.93 -20.97
CA LEU A 794 0.44 -23.85 -19.99
C LEU A 794 1.91 -24.12 -20.31
N ASN A 795 2.80 -23.60 -19.48
CA ASN A 795 4.24 -23.75 -19.61
C ASN A 795 4.76 -24.70 -18.54
N ILE A 796 5.40 -25.81 -18.92
CA ILE A 796 6.08 -26.70 -17.98
C ILE A 796 7.56 -26.34 -17.99
N GLY A 797 7.96 -25.53 -17.02
CA GLY A 797 9.36 -25.26 -16.70
C GLY A 797 10.01 -26.48 -16.06
N TYR A 798 11.17 -26.89 -16.55
CA TYR A 798 11.90 -28.05 -16.05
C TYR A 798 13.41 -27.77 -15.96
N VAL A 799 14.11 -28.59 -15.17
CA VAL A 799 15.53 -28.42 -14.92
C VAL A 799 16.36 -29.53 -15.58
N GLU A 800 17.13 -29.19 -16.61
CA GLU A 800 18.09 -30.11 -17.23
C GLU A 800 19.41 -30.18 -16.41
N PRO A 801 20.07 -31.35 -16.25
CA PRO A 801 19.71 -32.69 -16.75
C PRO A 801 18.82 -33.51 -15.79
N ALA A 802 18.26 -32.89 -14.74
CA ALA A 802 17.41 -33.59 -13.78
C ALA A 802 16.09 -34.10 -14.39
N VAL A 803 15.54 -33.36 -15.34
CA VAL A 803 14.40 -33.75 -16.17
C VAL A 803 14.82 -33.58 -17.63
N SER A 804 14.67 -34.63 -18.43
CA SER A 804 14.92 -34.53 -19.88
C SER A 804 13.74 -33.87 -20.59
N ARG A 805 14.00 -33.28 -21.77
CA ARG A 805 12.95 -32.68 -22.61
C ARG A 805 11.80 -33.64 -22.89
N ASP A 806 12.09 -34.88 -23.30
CA ASP A 806 11.06 -35.89 -23.56
C ASP A 806 10.17 -36.17 -22.34
N ARG A 807 10.73 -36.12 -21.13
CA ARG A 807 9.98 -36.31 -19.89
C ARG A 807 9.10 -35.10 -19.60
N ALA A 808 9.61 -33.89 -19.81
CA ALA A 808 8.84 -32.66 -19.69
C ALA A 808 7.68 -32.61 -20.71
N ASP A 809 7.93 -32.99 -21.97
CA ASP A 809 6.90 -33.09 -23.01
C ASP A 809 5.78 -34.06 -22.61
N ARG A 810 6.13 -35.26 -22.13
CA ARG A 810 5.13 -36.22 -21.63
C ARG A 810 4.32 -35.67 -20.46
N LEU A 811 4.96 -34.97 -19.52
CA LEU A 811 4.25 -34.34 -18.39
C LEU A 811 3.28 -33.26 -18.88
N ALA A 812 3.68 -32.44 -19.86
CA ALA A 812 2.83 -31.42 -20.46
C ALA A 812 1.63 -32.05 -21.19
N ASP A 813 1.88 -33.06 -22.04
CA ASP A 813 0.85 -33.76 -22.81
C ASP A 813 -0.15 -34.50 -21.92
N GLU A 814 0.34 -35.18 -20.87
CA GLU A 814 -0.54 -35.85 -19.91
C GLU A 814 -1.33 -34.86 -19.05
N SER A 815 -0.77 -33.68 -18.73
CA SER A 815 -1.50 -32.63 -18.02
C SER A 815 -2.65 -32.11 -18.88
N VAL A 816 -2.39 -31.79 -20.15
CA VAL A 816 -3.43 -31.38 -21.10
C VAL A 816 -4.47 -32.49 -21.28
N ARG A 817 -4.04 -33.76 -21.44
CA ARG A 817 -4.97 -34.89 -21.57
C ARG A 817 -5.85 -35.06 -20.33
N ALA A 818 -5.29 -34.87 -19.13
CA ALA A 818 -6.06 -34.95 -17.89
C ALA A 818 -7.13 -33.84 -17.83
N LEU A 819 -6.78 -32.60 -18.20
CA LEU A 819 -7.74 -31.48 -18.29
C LEU A 819 -8.85 -31.77 -19.31
N LEU A 820 -8.48 -32.22 -20.51
CA LEU A 820 -9.44 -32.46 -21.60
C LEU A 820 -10.29 -33.72 -21.41
N SER A 821 -9.81 -34.72 -20.66
CA SER A 821 -10.62 -35.91 -20.33
C SER A 821 -11.86 -35.60 -19.47
N ALA A 822 -11.95 -34.35 -18.99
CA ALA A 822 -12.97 -33.87 -18.10
C ALA A 822 -13.92 -32.84 -18.76
N CYS A 823 -13.66 -32.45 -20.02
CA CYS A 823 -14.44 -31.50 -20.81
C CYS A 823 -15.61 -32.17 -21.54
#